data_AF-A0A250YKP1-F1
#
_entry.id   AF-A0A250YKP1-F1
#
_cell.length_a   1.000
_cell.length_b   1.000
_cell.length_c   1.000
_cell.angle_alpha   90.00
_cell.angle_beta   90.00
_cell.angle_gamma   90.00
#
_symmetry.space_group_name_H-M   'P 1'
#
loop_
_entity.id
_entity.type
_entity.pdbx_description
1 polymer ?
#
loop_
_entity_poly.entity_id
_entity_poly.type
_entity_poly.pdbx_seq_one_letter_code
_entity_poly.pdbx_strand_id
1 'polypeptide(L)'
;MGQALGIKSCDFQAAKNNEEHHTKAISARHLVVRRGQPFTITLYFHRPVHTFLSTLKKVVLVAQTGKQPSQTDRTQATFPISSLGDQKQWRAVVKERDDQFWTISVTSPADAVIGHYSLLLQVSGRVQYPLGQFTLLFNPWNREDAVFLQNEAQRNEYVLNQNGFIYLGTADYIQEEPWNFGQFERDVMDLSLGLMGVDKHMEKWSQPVYVACLWGALLHALKEKRVLPTPQTQATQERALLNKRRGSAPILRQWFTGQGRPVYEGQAWVLAAVACTVLRFLGIPARVVTTFASAQDTGGSLLVDEYYNGEGLQNGEGQRGRIWIFQTSVECWMTRPDLSQGYNGWQVLYPRAPSGGGVLGSCDLVPVRAVKEGALEVTPVVSDLFAMVNSSCVVWKCCEDGKLELTNSNTKYVGNNISTKVVGSDRCEDITQNYKYPAGSLQEKEVLERVQKERMRQGKDNGIRCLSLQPADSFYLFLEAPSSLPLRGDAQLSVTLVNPSDQEKEVQLVIGAQAVYYNGVFAAELWREKQSLRLGANQVVRITTSLSFSCFERNPPENSFLRLTAVATHSESSLSCFAQEDIAICRPHLIIKMPETAERYRPLTVSVSIHNSLDCPMEECVISIFGRGLIHKERRYRLGPVWPGNTLCTQFQFVPTELGLQRLMVEMDCNMFQNLISHRSVTVVAPEPSA
;
A
#
# COMPACT_ATOMS: atom_id res chain seq x y z
N MET A 1 -32.06 -50.01 25.86
CA MET A 1 -32.07 -48.58 25.44
C MET A 1 -30.70 -48.00 25.72
N GLY A 2 -29.93 -47.62 24.68
CA GLY A 2 -28.59 -47.06 24.86
C GLY A 2 -28.67 -45.68 25.51
N GLN A 3 -27.93 -45.46 26.59
CA GLN A 3 -27.86 -44.15 27.24
C GLN A 3 -27.25 -43.14 26.26
N ALA A 4 -27.93 -42.02 26.04
CA ALA A 4 -27.48 -40.97 25.13
C ALA A 4 -26.30 -40.19 25.74
N LEU A 5 -25.26 -39.92 24.93
CA LEU A 5 -24.11 -39.11 25.34
C LEU A 5 -24.58 -37.67 25.64
N GLY A 6 -24.47 -37.24 26.89
CA GLY A 6 -24.80 -35.87 27.31
C GLY A 6 -23.55 -35.00 27.41
N ILE A 7 -23.43 -33.99 26.54
CA ILE A 7 -22.36 -32.99 26.57
C ILE A 7 -22.82 -31.82 27.45
N LYS A 8 -22.02 -31.47 28.47
CA LYS A 8 -22.29 -30.34 29.37
C LYS A 8 -21.86 -29.02 28.74
N SER A 9 -20.63 -28.96 28.25
CA SER A 9 -20.04 -27.78 27.62
C SER A 9 -18.79 -28.13 26.82
N CYS A 10 -18.42 -27.26 25.89
CA CYS A 10 -17.15 -27.32 25.17
C CYS A 10 -16.38 -26.02 25.41
N ASP A 11 -15.20 -26.12 26.02
CA ASP A 11 -14.28 -25.00 26.15
C ASP A 11 -13.28 -25.03 24.98
N PHE A 12 -13.23 -23.94 24.22
CA PHE A 12 -12.34 -23.78 23.07
C PHE A 12 -10.94 -23.30 23.47
N GLN A 13 -10.65 -23.12 24.77
CA GLN A 13 -9.37 -22.63 25.30
C GLN A 13 -8.85 -21.40 24.53
N ALA A 14 -9.76 -20.47 24.19
CA ALA A 14 -9.51 -19.44 23.18
C ALA A 14 -8.28 -18.59 23.48
N ALA A 15 -8.07 -18.17 24.73
CA ALA A 15 -6.91 -17.36 25.11
C ALA A 15 -5.58 -18.09 24.84
N LYS A 16 -5.46 -19.36 25.25
CA LYS A 16 -4.25 -20.17 25.06
C LYS A 16 -4.00 -20.45 23.59
N ASN A 17 -5.02 -20.93 22.88
CA ASN A 17 -4.88 -21.25 21.45
C ASN A 17 -4.56 -19.98 20.64
N ASN A 18 -5.19 -18.85 20.93
CA ASN A 18 -4.93 -17.62 20.18
C ASN A 18 -3.51 -17.09 20.43
N GLU A 19 -2.91 -17.34 21.60
CA GLU A 19 -1.51 -17.05 21.84
C GLU A 19 -0.59 -17.95 21.00
N GLU A 20 -0.80 -19.28 21.03
CA GLU A 20 -0.03 -20.25 20.25
C GLU A 20 -0.15 -20.05 18.73
N HIS A 21 -1.29 -19.53 18.26
CA HIS A 21 -1.57 -19.26 16.85
C HIS A 21 -1.25 -17.83 16.40
N HIS A 22 -0.65 -16.98 17.25
CA HIS A 22 -0.32 -15.59 16.92
C HIS A 22 -1.56 -14.77 16.49
N THR A 23 -2.66 -14.94 17.22
CA THR A 23 -3.98 -14.29 16.99
C THR A 23 -4.54 -13.65 18.26
N LYS A 24 -3.80 -13.66 19.38
CA LYS A 24 -4.22 -13.05 20.66
C LYS A 24 -4.63 -11.58 20.57
N ALA A 25 -4.05 -10.84 19.62
CA ALA A 25 -4.37 -9.43 19.38
C ALA A 25 -5.77 -9.22 18.78
N ILE A 26 -6.34 -10.24 18.12
CA ILE A 26 -7.66 -10.19 17.48
C ILE A 26 -8.77 -10.35 18.52
N SER A 27 -8.65 -11.39 19.36
CA SER A 27 -9.65 -11.69 20.39
C SER A 27 -9.07 -12.54 21.51
N ALA A 28 -9.54 -12.32 22.73
CA ALA A 28 -9.29 -13.21 23.87
C ALA A 28 -10.45 -14.19 24.12
N ARG A 29 -11.61 -13.98 23.47
CA ARG A 29 -12.85 -14.76 23.73
C ARG A 29 -13.25 -15.65 22.55
N HIS A 30 -13.11 -15.14 21.33
CA HIS A 30 -13.42 -15.89 20.11
C HIS A 30 -12.19 -16.68 19.67
N LEU A 31 -12.35 -17.97 19.34
CA LEU A 31 -11.23 -18.78 18.87
C LEU A 31 -10.87 -18.38 17.43
N VAL A 32 -9.64 -17.93 17.23
CA VAL A 32 -9.09 -17.59 15.91
C VAL A 32 -7.79 -18.36 15.73
N VAL A 33 -7.77 -19.31 14.81
CA VAL A 33 -6.65 -20.24 14.61
C VAL A 33 -6.16 -20.19 13.17
N ARG A 34 -4.95 -20.70 12.96
CA ARG A 34 -4.31 -20.76 11.64
C ARG A 34 -4.23 -22.20 11.17
N ARG A 35 -4.51 -22.43 9.89
CA ARG A 35 -4.59 -23.78 9.30
C ARG A 35 -3.28 -24.56 9.41
N GLY A 36 -3.37 -25.89 9.44
CA GLY A 36 -2.20 -26.77 9.54
C GLY A 36 -1.52 -26.82 10.92
N GLN A 37 -1.97 -26.02 11.89
CA GLN A 37 -1.47 -26.03 13.26
C GLN A 37 -2.55 -26.58 14.22
N PRO A 38 -2.18 -27.43 15.19
CA PRO A 38 -3.13 -27.99 16.15
C PRO A 38 -3.62 -26.95 17.17
N PHE A 39 -4.91 -26.96 17.48
CA PHE A 39 -5.52 -26.22 18.60
C PHE A 39 -6.22 -27.18 19.56
N THR A 40 -6.41 -26.77 20.82
CA THR A 40 -6.92 -27.64 21.88
C THR A 40 -8.34 -27.26 22.30
N ILE A 41 -9.23 -28.23 22.42
CA ILE A 41 -10.59 -28.06 22.97
C ILE A 41 -10.79 -29.01 24.16
N THR A 42 -11.64 -28.63 25.10
CA THR A 42 -12.00 -29.45 26.26
C THR A 42 -13.50 -29.73 26.26
N LEU A 43 -13.87 -31.01 26.14
CA LEU A 43 -15.26 -31.45 26.20
C LEU A 43 -15.59 -31.89 27.63
N TYR A 44 -16.64 -31.33 28.20
CA TYR A 44 -17.15 -31.72 29.52
C TYR A 44 -18.41 -32.57 29.35
N PHE A 45 -18.48 -33.70 30.06
CA PHE A 45 -19.61 -34.63 29.98
C PHE A 45 -20.53 -34.48 31.20
N HIS A 46 -21.83 -34.73 31.00
CA HIS A 46 -22.81 -34.73 32.11
C HIS A 46 -22.67 -35.93 33.04
N ARG A 47 -22.11 -37.02 32.53
CA ARG A 47 -21.92 -38.29 33.24
C ARG A 47 -20.56 -38.87 32.88
N PRO A 48 -19.97 -39.71 33.75
CA PRO A 48 -18.65 -40.26 33.51
C PRO A 48 -18.50 -40.96 32.16
N VAL A 49 -17.33 -40.79 31.53
CA VAL A 49 -17.01 -41.30 30.19
C VAL A 49 -17.14 -42.83 30.10
N HIS A 50 -16.82 -43.56 31.17
CA HIS A 50 -16.91 -45.02 31.21
C HIS A 50 -18.32 -45.56 30.93
N THR A 51 -19.36 -44.77 31.22
CA THR A 51 -20.76 -45.12 30.93
C THR A 51 -21.11 -45.17 29.45
N PHE A 52 -20.26 -44.60 28.56
CA PHE A 52 -20.54 -44.45 27.13
C PHE A 52 -19.43 -44.98 26.21
N LEU A 53 -18.51 -45.81 26.71
CA LEU A 53 -17.33 -46.30 25.96
C LEU A 53 -17.66 -46.93 24.59
N SER A 54 -18.79 -47.63 24.47
CA SER A 54 -19.25 -48.21 23.20
C SER A 54 -19.76 -47.15 22.19
N THR A 55 -20.35 -46.07 22.68
CA THR A 55 -20.84 -44.93 21.89
C THR A 55 -19.69 -44.02 21.47
N LEU A 56 -18.66 -43.86 22.32
CA LEU A 56 -17.49 -43.03 22.08
C LEU A 56 -16.61 -43.52 20.91
N LYS A 57 -16.59 -44.84 20.63
CA LYS A 57 -15.96 -45.40 19.42
C LYS A 57 -16.64 -44.96 18.11
N LYS A 58 -17.83 -44.36 18.19
CA LYS A 58 -18.64 -43.90 17.05
C LYS A 58 -18.85 -42.38 17.05
N VAL A 59 -17.98 -41.64 17.75
CA VAL A 59 -18.02 -40.18 17.82
C VAL A 59 -17.05 -39.61 16.79
N VAL A 60 -17.57 -38.71 15.98
CA VAL A 60 -16.81 -37.96 14.97
C VAL A 60 -17.05 -36.47 15.16
N LEU A 61 -16.03 -35.68 14.85
CA LEU A 61 -16.16 -34.23 14.76
C LEU A 61 -16.52 -33.85 13.33
N VAL A 62 -17.35 -32.83 13.20
CA VAL A 62 -17.74 -32.25 11.91
C VAL A 62 -17.39 -30.77 11.95
N ALA A 63 -16.47 -30.35 11.08
CA ALA A 63 -16.17 -28.94 10.85
C ALA A 63 -16.92 -28.48 9.60
N GLN A 64 -17.69 -27.40 9.69
CA GLN A 64 -18.47 -26.84 8.58
C GLN A 64 -18.19 -25.35 8.43
N THR A 65 -18.04 -24.88 7.19
CA THR A 65 -17.90 -23.46 6.84
C THR A 65 -18.83 -23.11 5.68
N GLY A 66 -19.24 -21.84 5.59
CA GLY A 66 -20.10 -21.35 4.52
C GLY A 66 -21.60 -21.59 4.71
N LYS A 67 -22.40 -21.07 3.76
CA LYS A 67 -23.88 -21.16 3.80
C LYS A 67 -24.42 -22.53 3.38
N GLN A 68 -23.70 -23.22 2.50
CA GLN A 68 -24.03 -24.57 2.02
C GLN A 68 -22.80 -25.48 2.15
N PRO A 69 -22.51 -26.01 3.35
CA PRO A 69 -21.36 -26.87 3.57
C PRO A 69 -21.50 -28.20 2.81
N SER A 70 -20.44 -28.61 2.11
CA SER A 70 -20.36 -29.88 1.38
C SER A 70 -18.98 -30.53 1.55
N GLN A 71 -18.96 -31.85 1.60
CA GLN A 71 -17.72 -32.62 1.61
C GLN A 71 -16.99 -32.56 0.26
N THR A 72 -17.73 -32.48 -0.85
CA THR A 72 -17.15 -32.37 -2.20
C THR A 72 -16.34 -31.09 -2.35
N ASP A 73 -16.85 -30.01 -1.78
CA ASP A 73 -16.32 -28.66 -1.90
C ASP A 73 -15.30 -28.36 -0.79
N ARG A 74 -15.01 -29.35 0.06
CA ARG A 74 -14.12 -29.26 1.23
C ARG A 74 -14.53 -28.19 2.25
N THR A 75 -15.78 -27.72 2.17
CA THR A 75 -16.39 -26.78 3.13
C THR A 75 -17.01 -27.52 4.32
N GLN A 76 -17.13 -28.84 4.25
CA GLN A 76 -17.44 -29.72 5.38
C GLN A 76 -16.40 -30.86 5.48
N ALA A 77 -15.92 -31.12 6.70
CA ALA A 77 -15.06 -32.27 6.98
C ALA A 77 -15.59 -33.05 8.18
N THR A 78 -15.73 -34.37 8.03
CA THR A 78 -16.10 -35.30 9.11
C THR A 78 -14.92 -36.19 9.43
N PHE A 79 -14.44 -36.18 10.67
CA PHE A 79 -13.22 -36.89 11.06
C PHE A 79 -13.35 -37.55 12.43
N PRO A 80 -12.82 -38.78 12.61
CA PRO A 80 -12.88 -39.48 13.88
C PRO A 80 -11.91 -38.91 14.90
N ILE A 81 -12.26 -39.08 16.18
CA ILE A 81 -11.34 -38.81 17.29
C ILE A 81 -10.46 -40.05 17.48
N SER A 82 -9.25 -40.05 16.92
CA SER A 82 -8.35 -41.21 16.91
C SER A 82 -6.88 -40.81 16.91
N SER A 83 -5.99 -41.71 17.32
CA SER A 83 -4.54 -41.47 17.39
C SER A 83 -3.81 -41.64 16.06
N LEU A 84 -4.43 -42.23 15.05
CA LEU A 84 -3.89 -42.38 13.70
C LEU A 84 -4.68 -41.49 12.73
N GLY A 85 -3.99 -40.66 11.96
CA GLY A 85 -4.61 -39.84 10.92
C GLY A 85 -3.58 -39.33 9.93
N ASP A 86 -3.99 -39.19 8.67
CA ASP A 86 -3.19 -38.54 7.64
C ASP A 86 -2.93 -37.08 8.03
N GLN A 87 -1.70 -36.61 7.83
CA GLN A 87 -1.33 -35.21 8.06
C GLN A 87 -2.05 -34.27 7.09
N LYS A 88 -2.47 -34.77 5.93
CA LYS A 88 -3.17 -34.01 4.88
C LYS A 88 -4.68 -33.87 5.08
N GLN A 89 -5.24 -34.36 6.19
CA GLN A 89 -6.67 -34.31 6.46
C GLN A 89 -6.96 -33.71 7.84
N TRP A 90 -8.23 -33.35 8.07
CA TRP A 90 -8.68 -32.98 9.40
C TRP A 90 -8.53 -34.15 10.36
N ARG A 91 -7.98 -33.90 11.55
CA ARG A 91 -7.77 -34.92 12.57
C ARG A 91 -8.05 -34.39 13.97
N ALA A 92 -8.46 -35.31 14.85
CA ALA A 92 -8.62 -35.04 16.27
C ALA A 92 -7.97 -36.14 17.10
N VAL A 93 -7.08 -35.74 18.00
CA VAL A 93 -6.32 -36.64 18.88
C VAL A 93 -6.63 -36.32 20.33
N VAL A 94 -6.97 -37.32 21.13
CA VAL A 94 -7.18 -37.12 22.58
C VAL A 94 -5.81 -36.98 23.26
N LYS A 95 -5.57 -35.83 23.89
CA LYS A 95 -4.36 -35.55 24.68
C LYS A 95 -4.49 -36.05 26.12
N GLU A 96 -5.67 -35.90 26.69
CA GLU A 96 -5.95 -36.23 28.09
C GLU A 96 -7.36 -36.82 28.20
N ARG A 97 -7.49 -37.87 29.01
CA ARG A 97 -8.75 -38.52 29.31
C ARG A 97 -8.96 -38.54 30.81
N ASP A 98 -10.00 -37.84 31.23
CA ASP A 98 -10.56 -37.96 32.57
C ASP A 98 -11.97 -38.57 32.48
N ASP A 99 -12.52 -38.98 33.62
CA ASP A 99 -13.91 -39.46 33.71
C ASP A 99 -14.91 -38.35 33.40
N GLN A 100 -14.62 -37.08 33.69
CA GLN A 100 -15.56 -35.96 33.52
C GLN A 100 -15.30 -35.09 32.29
N PHE A 101 -14.08 -35.11 31.74
CA PHE A 101 -13.72 -34.27 30.60
C PHE A 101 -12.66 -34.91 29.69
N TRP A 102 -12.66 -34.53 28.42
CA TRP A 102 -11.66 -34.91 27.43
C TRP A 102 -10.96 -33.68 26.85
N THR A 103 -9.63 -33.69 26.86
CA THR A 103 -8.81 -32.67 26.17
C THR A 103 -8.44 -33.21 24.79
N ILE A 104 -8.93 -32.55 23.73
CA ILE A 104 -8.78 -32.99 22.35
C ILE A 104 -7.96 -31.95 21.59
N SER A 105 -6.95 -32.42 20.86
CA SER A 105 -6.19 -31.64 19.90
C SER A 105 -6.81 -31.79 18.52
N VAL A 106 -7.33 -30.71 17.95
CA VAL A 106 -7.88 -30.68 16.59
C VAL A 106 -6.83 -30.06 15.66
N THR A 107 -6.62 -30.65 14.49
CA THR A 107 -5.71 -30.11 13.45
C THR A 107 -6.45 -30.06 12.13
N SER A 108 -6.46 -28.89 11.49
CA SER A 108 -6.91 -28.76 10.10
C SER A 108 -5.77 -29.08 9.14
N PRO A 109 -6.05 -29.47 7.89
CA PRO A 109 -5.01 -29.56 6.87
C PRO A 109 -4.47 -28.17 6.51
N ALA A 110 -3.27 -28.13 5.93
CA ALA A 110 -2.59 -26.89 5.54
C ALA A 110 -3.24 -26.20 4.33
N ASP A 111 -4.05 -26.90 3.55
CA ASP A 111 -4.83 -26.39 2.42
C ASP A 111 -6.32 -26.18 2.77
N ALA A 112 -6.67 -26.16 4.07
CA ALA A 112 -8.04 -25.90 4.50
C ALA A 112 -8.56 -24.54 3.99
N VAL A 113 -9.85 -24.51 3.67
CA VAL A 113 -10.60 -23.29 3.34
C VAL A 113 -10.57 -22.35 4.55
N ILE A 114 -10.32 -21.05 4.34
CA ILE A 114 -10.36 -20.06 5.43
C ILE A 114 -11.80 -19.55 5.67
N GLY A 115 -12.07 -19.02 6.86
CA GLY A 115 -13.36 -18.40 7.19
C GLY A 115 -13.93 -18.81 8.54
N HIS A 116 -15.22 -18.55 8.74
CA HIS A 116 -15.93 -18.91 9.97
C HIS A 116 -16.42 -20.36 9.93
N TYR A 117 -15.95 -21.15 10.89
CA TYR A 117 -16.31 -22.54 11.06
C TYR A 117 -17.26 -22.75 12.24
N SER A 118 -18.18 -23.69 12.07
CA SER A 118 -18.95 -24.30 13.15
C SER A 118 -18.42 -25.71 13.39
N LEU A 119 -18.11 -26.03 14.64
CA LEU A 119 -17.66 -27.35 15.07
C LEU A 119 -18.83 -28.09 15.73
N LEU A 120 -19.14 -29.28 15.22
CA LEU A 120 -20.21 -30.14 15.70
C LEU A 120 -19.64 -31.48 16.17
N LEU A 121 -20.24 -32.06 17.21
CA LEU A 121 -20.01 -33.45 17.60
C LEU A 121 -21.13 -34.31 17.01
N GLN A 122 -20.80 -35.26 16.15
CA GLN A 122 -21.74 -36.21 15.59
C GLN A 122 -21.60 -37.57 16.27
N VAL A 123 -22.70 -38.05 16.87
CA VAL A 123 -22.76 -39.31 17.59
C VAL A 123 -23.53 -40.34 16.78
N SER A 124 -22.89 -41.46 16.46
CA SER A 124 -23.51 -42.60 15.74
C SER A 124 -24.18 -42.21 14.42
N GLY A 125 -23.64 -41.20 13.73
CA GLY A 125 -24.12 -40.76 12.42
C GLY A 125 -25.45 -40.00 12.40
N ARG A 126 -26.17 -39.90 13.52
CA ARG A 126 -27.55 -39.38 13.55
C ARG A 126 -27.73 -38.08 14.33
N VAL A 127 -27.08 -37.93 15.47
CA VAL A 127 -27.28 -36.76 16.35
C VAL A 127 -26.08 -35.85 16.25
N GLN A 128 -26.31 -34.58 15.92
CA GLN A 128 -25.29 -33.53 15.87
C GLN A 128 -25.49 -32.55 17.03
N TYR A 129 -24.43 -32.30 17.79
CA TYR A 129 -24.40 -31.33 18.88
C TYR A 129 -23.47 -30.17 18.50
N PRO A 130 -23.95 -28.92 18.49
CA PRO A 130 -23.08 -27.78 18.25
C PRO A 130 -22.14 -27.58 19.44
N LEU A 131 -20.84 -27.62 19.18
CA LEU A 131 -19.82 -27.38 20.20
C LEU A 131 -19.51 -25.89 20.31
N GLY A 132 -19.39 -25.21 19.17
CA GLY A 132 -19.10 -23.77 19.10
C GLY A 132 -18.59 -23.35 17.73
N GLN A 133 -18.12 -22.10 17.63
CA GLN A 133 -17.62 -21.49 16.40
C GLN A 133 -16.17 -21.05 16.56
N PHE A 134 -15.42 -21.09 15.47
CA PHE A 134 -14.04 -20.59 15.40
C PHE A 134 -13.75 -20.01 14.02
N THR A 135 -12.74 -19.15 13.92
CA THR A 135 -12.28 -18.62 12.63
C THR A 135 -10.96 -19.28 12.24
N LEU A 136 -10.85 -19.75 11.01
CA LEU A 136 -9.63 -20.35 10.44
C LEU A 136 -8.98 -19.40 9.43
N LEU A 137 -7.69 -19.13 9.59
CA LEU A 137 -6.89 -18.22 8.76
C LEU A 137 -5.71 -18.93 8.08
N PHE A 138 -5.07 -18.26 7.13
CA PHE A 138 -3.80 -18.70 6.55
C PHE A 138 -2.67 -18.73 7.61
N ASN A 139 -1.69 -19.62 7.40
CA ASN A 139 -0.63 -19.87 8.36
C ASN A 139 0.78 -19.67 7.80
N PRO A 140 1.36 -18.47 7.94
CA PRO A 140 2.73 -18.21 7.47
C PRO A 140 3.81 -18.87 8.37
N TRP A 141 3.44 -19.47 9.51
CA TRP A 141 4.34 -20.25 10.36
C TRP A 141 4.42 -21.74 9.97
N ASN A 142 3.45 -22.26 9.22
CA ASN A 142 3.42 -23.66 8.82
C ASN A 142 4.13 -23.88 7.48
N ARG A 143 5.12 -24.80 7.42
CA ARG A 143 5.93 -25.07 6.23
C ARG A 143 5.14 -25.63 5.04
N GLU A 144 4.03 -26.30 5.32
CA GLU A 144 3.16 -26.88 4.29
C GLU A 144 2.15 -25.87 3.73
N ASP A 145 2.01 -24.71 4.36
CA ASP A 145 1.11 -23.67 3.88
C ASP A 145 1.76 -22.90 2.71
N ALA A 146 0.98 -22.63 1.68
CA ALA A 146 1.37 -21.84 0.51
C ALA A 146 1.87 -20.43 0.86
N VAL A 147 1.53 -19.88 2.03
CA VAL A 147 2.01 -18.57 2.49
C VAL A 147 3.16 -18.65 3.50
N PHE A 148 3.80 -19.81 3.65
CA PHE A 148 4.92 -19.99 4.57
C PHE A 148 6.03 -18.97 4.33
N LEU A 149 6.40 -18.27 5.40
CA LEU A 149 7.51 -17.32 5.39
C LEU A 149 8.53 -17.75 6.44
N GLN A 150 9.74 -18.07 5.99
CA GLN A 150 10.76 -18.71 6.84
C GLN A 150 11.29 -17.80 7.94
N ASN A 151 11.43 -16.50 7.66
CA ASN A 151 12.05 -15.53 8.57
C ASN A 151 11.03 -14.98 9.59
N GLU A 152 11.31 -15.16 10.87
CA GLU A 152 10.42 -14.72 11.96
C GLU A 152 10.24 -13.20 12.02
N ALA A 153 11.31 -12.42 11.79
CA ALA A 153 11.22 -10.96 11.77
C ALA A 153 10.32 -10.48 10.61
N GLN A 154 10.39 -11.13 9.45
CA GLN A 154 9.49 -10.84 8.33
C GLN A 154 8.04 -11.23 8.64
N ARG A 155 7.78 -12.34 9.35
CA ARG A 155 6.42 -12.69 9.81
C ARG A 155 5.86 -11.63 10.77
N ASN A 156 6.69 -11.16 11.69
CA ASN A 156 6.33 -10.07 12.59
C ASN A 156 5.99 -8.78 11.82
N GLU A 157 6.80 -8.38 10.84
CA GLU A 157 6.57 -7.16 10.06
C GLU A 157 5.37 -7.27 9.11
N TYR A 158 5.29 -8.35 8.33
CA TYR A 158 4.36 -8.46 7.20
C TYR A 158 3.04 -9.12 7.55
N VAL A 159 2.82 -9.53 8.80
CA VAL A 159 1.55 -10.11 9.29
C VAL A 159 1.09 -9.45 10.58
N LEU A 160 1.96 -9.38 11.60
CA LEU A 160 1.57 -8.95 12.94
C LEU A 160 1.67 -7.44 13.17
N ASN A 161 2.58 -6.75 12.49
CA ASN A 161 2.76 -5.32 12.68
C ASN A 161 1.56 -4.55 12.11
N GLN A 162 0.90 -3.77 12.98
CA GLN A 162 -0.26 -2.94 12.63
C GLN A 162 0.13 -1.52 12.22
N ASN A 163 1.39 -1.11 12.47
CA ASN A 163 1.88 0.20 12.13
C ASN A 163 2.85 0.11 10.94
N GLY A 164 2.61 0.90 9.90
CA GLY A 164 3.44 0.96 8.70
C GLY A 164 3.74 2.38 8.26
N PHE A 165 4.44 2.47 7.13
CA PHE A 165 4.63 3.72 6.39
C PHE A 165 4.22 3.51 4.95
N ILE A 166 3.73 4.57 4.35
CA ILE A 166 3.54 4.72 2.92
C ILE A 166 4.52 5.80 2.50
N TYR A 167 5.37 5.50 1.53
CA TYR A 167 6.35 6.45 1.03
C TYR A 167 5.70 7.24 -0.10
N LEU A 168 5.64 8.55 0.03
CA LEU A 168 5.12 9.51 -0.95
C LEU A 168 6.26 10.48 -1.32
N GLY A 169 5.95 11.59 -1.99
CA GLY A 169 6.99 12.54 -2.41
C GLY A 169 7.48 12.28 -3.83
N THR A 170 8.74 12.61 -4.08
CA THR A 170 9.44 12.34 -5.34
C THR A 170 10.57 11.34 -5.08
N ALA A 171 11.19 10.83 -6.16
CA ALA A 171 12.31 9.89 -6.03
C ALA A 171 13.47 10.48 -5.19
N ASP A 172 13.72 11.79 -5.32
CA ASP A 172 14.83 12.49 -4.66
C ASP A 172 14.46 13.07 -3.29
N TYR A 173 13.16 13.14 -2.96
CA TYR A 173 12.66 13.58 -1.66
C TYR A 173 11.48 12.72 -1.21
N ILE A 174 11.79 11.60 -0.58
CA ILE A 174 10.81 10.65 -0.07
C ILE A 174 10.18 11.21 1.21
N GLN A 175 8.86 11.34 1.21
CA GLN A 175 8.07 11.70 2.38
C GLN A 175 7.47 10.46 3.01
N GLU A 176 7.62 10.32 4.32
CA GLU A 176 7.07 9.20 5.08
C GLU A 176 5.68 9.55 5.59
N GLU A 177 4.65 8.82 5.15
CA GLU A 177 3.28 8.93 5.64
C GLU A 177 3.00 7.76 6.60
N PRO A 178 2.94 7.99 7.92
CA PRO A 178 2.71 6.91 8.87
C PRO A 178 1.28 6.40 8.77
N TRP A 179 1.10 5.09 8.70
CA TRP A 179 -0.20 4.44 8.48
C TRP A 179 -0.51 3.39 9.55
N ASN A 180 -1.75 3.42 10.06
CA ASN A 180 -2.26 2.38 10.94
C ASN A 180 -3.11 1.38 10.14
N PHE A 181 -2.58 0.20 9.86
CA PHE A 181 -3.35 -0.86 9.21
C PHE A 181 -4.51 -1.33 10.09
N GLY A 182 -4.27 -1.51 11.39
CA GLY A 182 -5.34 -1.85 12.34
C GLY A 182 -6.02 -3.20 12.06
N GLN A 183 -5.30 -4.16 11.46
CA GLN A 183 -5.87 -5.43 10.99
C GLN A 183 -6.50 -6.29 12.11
N PHE A 184 -6.18 -6.03 13.38
CA PHE A 184 -6.72 -6.76 14.54
C PHE A 184 -7.82 -5.98 15.28
N GLU A 185 -8.35 -4.91 14.70
CA GLU A 185 -9.58 -4.31 15.20
C GLU A 185 -10.76 -5.29 15.07
N ARG A 186 -11.63 -5.31 16.09
CA ARG A 186 -12.65 -6.37 16.29
C ARG A 186 -13.52 -6.60 15.06
N ASP A 187 -13.91 -5.52 14.40
CA ASP A 187 -14.82 -5.54 13.25
C ASP A 187 -14.09 -5.77 11.92
N VAL A 188 -12.78 -5.51 11.81
CA VAL A 188 -12.04 -5.75 10.55
C VAL A 188 -12.11 -7.21 10.14
N MET A 189 -12.13 -8.14 11.09
CA MET A 189 -12.36 -9.56 10.83
C MET A 189 -13.68 -9.82 10.13
N ASP A 190 -14.78 -9.37 10.74
CA ASP A 190 -16.13 -9.64 10.27
C ASP A 190 -16.40 -8.89 8.96
N LEU A 191 -15.86 -7.68 8.81
CA LEU A 191 -15.89 -6.90 7.57
C LEU A 191 -15.14 -7.59 6.44
N SER A 192 -13.94 -8.12 6.73
CA SER A 192 -13.12 -8.81 5.73
C SER A 192 -13.86 -10.05 5.23
N LEU A 193 -14.20 -10.98 6.13
CA LEU A 193 -14.87 -12.22 5.76
C LEU A 193 -16.29 -11.97 5.20
N GLY A 194 -16.99 -10.95 5.69
CA GLY A 194 -18.31 -10.55 5.20
C GLY A 194 -18.28 -10.02 3.76
N LEU A 195 -17.30 -9.20 3.39
CA LEU A 195 -17.11 -8.71 2.02
C LEU A 195 -16.78 -9.83 1.04
N MET A 196 -16.00 -10.83 1.47
CA MET A 196 -15.73 -12.00 0.64
C MET A 196 -17.02 -12.80 0.36
N GLY A 197 -18.05 -12.72 1.21
CA GLY A 197 -19.33 -13.42 1.03
C GLY A 197 -20.14 -13.05 -0.21
N VAL A 198 -19.68 -12.07 -1.02
CA VAL A 198 -20.18 -11.80 -2.38
C VAL A 198 -19.75 -12.89 -3.36
N ASP A 199 -18.62 -13.55 -3.10
CA ASP A 199 -18.13 -14.66 -3.89
C ASP A 199 -19.00 -15.92 -3.70
N LYS A 200 -19.21 -16.63 -4.81
CA LYS A 200 -19.98 -17.87 -4.87
C LYS A 200 -19.09 -19.11 -4.74
N HIS A 201 -17.77 -18.97 -4.88
CA HIS A 201 -16.80 -20.06 -4.95
C HIS A 201 -15.98 -20.22 -3.67
N MET A 202 -16.65 -20.48 -2.56
CA MET A 202 -16.00 -20.58 -1.25
C MET A 202 -14.96 -21.70 -1.18
N GLU A 203 -15.08 -22.76 -1.97
CA GLU A 203 -14.11 -23.85 -2.09
C GLU A 203 -12.70 -23.36 -2.47
N LYS A 204 -12.64 -22.25 -3.21
CA LYS A 204 -11.39 -21.64 -3.67
C LYS A 204 -10.73 -20.74 -2.62
N TRP A 205 -11.39 -20.47 -1.49
CA TRP A 205 -10.77 -19.70 -0.40
C TRP A 205 -9.66 -20.49 0.31
N SER A 206 -9.48 -21.77 -0.02
CA SER A 206 -8.29 -22.55 0.31
C SER A 206 -7.01 -22.01 -0.37
N GLN A 207 -7.13 -21.28 -1.48
CA GLN A 207 -6.00 -20.85 -2.30
C GLN A 207 -5.67 -19.36 -2.04
N PRO A 208 -4.45 -19.03 -1.59
CA PRO A 208 -4.09 -17.63 -1.32
C PRO A 208 -4.08 -16.77 -2.59
N VAL A 209 -3.71 -17.34 -3.75
CA VAL A 209 -3.76 -16.67 -5.05
C VAL A 209 -5.18 -16.19 -5.35
N TYR A 210 -6.16 -17.09 -5.21
CA TYR A 210 -7.56 -16.76 -5.46
C TYR A 210 -8.09 -15.70 -4.50
N VAL A 211 -7.81 -15.84 -3.20
CA VAL A 211 -8.24 -14.89 -2.16
C VAL A 211 -7.65 -13.50 -2.41
N ALA A 212 -6.36 -13.41 -2.73
CA ALA A 212 -5.72 -12.12 -2.99
C ALA A 212 -6.27 -11.46 -4.27
N CYS A 213 -6.48 -12.20 -5.36
CA CYS A 213 -7.14 -11.69 -6.57
C CYS A 213 -8.58 -11.23 -6.29
N LEU A 214 -9.36 -12.01 -5.52
CA LEU A 214 -10.72 -11.65 -5.12
C LEU A 214 -10.72 -10.29 -4.40
N TRP A 215 -9.77 -10.07 -3.49
CA TRP A 215 -9.65 -8.80 -2.77
C TRP A 215 -9.20 -7.65 -3.65
N GLY A 216 -8.22 -7.85 -4.53
CA GLY A 216 -7.83 -6.81 -5.49
C GLY A 216 -9.00 -6.36 -6.37
N ALA A 217 -9.80 -7.32 -6.84
CA ALA A 217 -11.01 -7.06 -7.62
C ALA A 217 -12.11 -6.36 -6.81
N LEU A 218 -12.41 -6.83 -5.59
CA LEU A 218 -13.40 -6.23 -4.69
C LEU A 218 -13.03 -4.78 -4.37
N LEU A 219 -11.77 -4.54 -4.01
CA LEU A 219 -11.29 -3.22 -3.62
C LEU A 219 -11.29 -2.25 -4.79
N HIS A 220 -10.91 -2.70 -5.99
CA HIS A 220 -11.04 -1.90 -7.20
C HIS A 220 -12.51 -1.57 -7.51
N ALA A 221 -13.43 -2.54 -7.41
CA ALA A 221 -14.86 -2.29 -7.61
C ALA A 221 -15.45 -1.36 -6.54
N LEU A 222 -14.97 -1.44 -5.30
CA LEU A 222 -15.35 -0.51 -4.23
C LEU A 222 -14.78 0.88 -4.48
N LYS A 223 -13.56 1.00 -5.02
CA LYS A 223 -12.96 2.27 -5.45
C LYS A 223 -13.90 2.99 -6.42
N GLU A 224 -14.25 2.35 -7.53
CA GLU A 224 -15.10 2.94 -8.57
C GLU A 224 -16.50 3.36 -8.05
N LYS A 225 -17.02 2.69 -7.02
CA LYS A 225 -18.36 2.97 -6.46
C LYS A 225 -18.38 3.93 -5.27
N ARG A 226 -17.29 4.02 -4.51
CA ARG A 226 -17.24 4.68 -3.18
C ARG A 226 -16.15 5.74 -3.05
N VAL A 227 -15.34 5.92 -4.09
CA VAL A 227 -14.39 7.03 -4.22
C VAL A 227 -15.05 8.11 -5.07
N LEU A 228 -15.06 9.33 -4.54
CA LEU A 228 -15.67 10.48 -5.19
C LEU A 228 -14.61 11.28 -5.97
N PRO A 229 -15.00 11.95 -7.07
CA PRO A 229 -14.12 12.87 -7.77
C PRO A 229 -13.71 14.03 -6.85
N THR A 230 -12.53 14.57 -7.07
CA THR A 230 -12.01 15.71 -6.31
C THR A 230 -12.93 16.93 -6.51
N PRO A 231 -13.41 17.62 -5.46
CA PRO A 231 -14.32 18.76 -5.61
C PRO A 231 -13.67 19.93 -6.37
N GLN A 232 -14.29 20.39 -7.46
CA GLN A 232 -13.72 21.40 -8.36
C GLN A 232 -14.02 22.87 -8.00
N THR A 233 -14.81 23.18 -6.96
CA THR A 233 -15.26 24.57 -6.69
C THR A 233 -14.97 25.09 -5.28
N GLN A 234 -14.61 26.39 -5.22
CA GLN A 234 -14.49 27.21 -4.01
C GLN A 234 -15.89 27.56 -3.46
N ALA A 235 -16.31 26.92 -2.36
CA ALA A 235 -17.28 27.48 -1.41
C ALA A 235 -17.24 26.68 -0.08
N THR A 236 -16.31 27.08 0.77
CA THR A 236 -16.40 27.31 2.23
C THR A 236 -17.64 26.77 2.98
N GLN A 237 -17.47 25.67 3.72
CA GLN A 237 -17.74 25.53 5.18
C GLN A 237 -17.67 24.05 5.64
N GLU A 238 -17.73 23.08 4.71
CA GLU A 238 -17.55 21.65 5.05
C GLU A 238 -16.12 21.12 4.81
N ARG A 239 -15.20 21.96 4.32
CA ARG A 239 -13.79 21.60 4.06
C ARG A 239 -13.03 21.13 5.31
N ALA A 240 -13.45 21.50 6.52
CA ALA A 240 -12.78 21.12 7.77
C ALA A 240 -13.09 19.68 8.25
N LEU A 241 -13.98 18.93 7.58
CA LEU A 241 -14.39 17.58 7.98
C LEU A 241 -14.01 16.47 6.97
N LEU A 242 -13.49 16.81 5.79
CA LEU A 242 -13.52 15.90 4.64
C LEU A 242 -12.30 14.99 4.47
N ASN A 243 -11.11 15.32 4.98
CA ASN A 243 -9.89 14.57 4.61
C ASN A 243 -9.32 13.61 5.65
N LYS A 244 -9.94 13.48 6.83
CA LYS A 244 -9.37 12.67 7.93
C LYS A 244 -9.47 11.17 7.66
N ARG A 245 -8.35 10.54 7.32
CA ARG A 245 -8.23 9.07 7.20
C ARG A 245 -6.87 8.64 7.73
N ARG A 246 -6.87 7.87 8.82
CA ARG A 246 -5.68 7.61 9.64
C ARG A 246 -5.47 6.12 9.86
N GLY A 247 -5.75 5.37 8.82
CA GLY A 247 -5.71 3.93 8.85
C GLY A 247 -6.81 3.25 8.05
N SER A 248 -6.65 1.95 7.87
CA SER A 248 -7.50 1.18 6.97
C SER A 248 -8.85 0.79 7.58
N ALA A 249 -8.92 0.59 8.91
CA ALA A 249 -10.14 0.12 9.57
C ALA A 249 -11.34 1.08 9.42
N PRO A 250 -11.22 2.42 9.63
CA PRO A 250 -12.32 3.35 9.38
C PRO A 250 -12.80 3.35 7.92
N ILE A 251 -11.89 3.10 6.98
CA ILE A 251 -12.16 3.09 5.54
C ILE A 251 -12.96 1.83 5.17
N LEU A 252 -12.54 0.67 5.69
CA LEU A 252 -13.29 -0.58 5.55
C LEU A 252 -14.70 -0.47 6.14
N ARG A 253 -14.85 0.11 7.34
CA ARG A 253 -16.17 0.37 7.96
C ARG A 253 -17.07 1.19 7.03
N GLN A 254 -16.51 2.27 6.47
CA GLN A 254 -17.24 3.17 5.58
C GLN A 254 -17.68 2.47 4.29
N TRP A 255 -16.80 1.69 3.66
CA TRP A 255 -17.14 0.97 2.44
C TRP A 255 -18.21 -0.10 2.65
N PHE A 256 -18.19 -0.79 3.79
CA PHE A 256 -19.14 -1.84 4.11
C PHE A 256 -20.51 -1.31 4.54
N THR A 257 -20.54 -0.40 5.53
CA THR A 257 -21.79 0.11 6.11
C THR A 257 -22.43 1.23 5.29
N GLY A 258 -21.65 1.86 4.40
CA GLY A 258 -22.02 3.12 3.76
C GLY A 258 -22.01 4.32 4.72
N GLN A 259 -21.74 4.09 6.01
CA GLN A 259 -21.68 5.12 7.04
C GLN A 259 -20.21 5.46 7.32
N GLY A 260 -19.85 6.71 7.03
CA GLY A 260 -18.50 7.22 7.25
C GLY A 260 -18.14 8.27 6.21
N ARG A 261 -16.89 8.76 6.24
CA ARG A 261 -16.42 9.86 5.38
C ARG A 261 -16.03 9.35 3.99
N PRO A 262 -16.33 10.02 2.88
CA PRO A 262 -15.94 9.60 1.52
C PRO A 262 -14.42 9.51 1.30
N VAL A 263 -14.00 8.69 0.33
CA VAL A 263 -12.60 8.64 -0.16
C VAL A 263 -12.56 9.51 -1.41
N TYR A 264 -11.47 10.24 -1.65
CA TYR A 264 -11.31 11.00 -2.89
C TYR A 264 -10.29 10.37 -3.82
N GLU A 265 -10.46 10.61 -5.12
CA GLU A 265 -9.62 10.05 -6.18
C GLU A 265 -8.14 10.42 -6.03
N GLY A 266 -7.86 11.59 -5.47
CA GLY A 266 -6.51 12.08 -5.14
C GLY A 266 -5.69 11.25 -4.13
N GLN A 267 -6.20 10.09 -3.68
CA GLN A 267 -5.63 9.27 -2.60
C GLN A 267 -5.42 7.79 -3.01
N ALA A 268 -4.84 7.52 -4.18
CA ALA A 268 -4.68 6.14 -4.67
C ALA A 268 -3.95 5.19 -3.69
N TRP A 269 -3.05 5.70 -2.84
CA TRP A 269 -2.32 4.91 -1.85
C TRP A 269 -3.20 4.29 -0.76
N VAL A 270 -4.39 4.85 -0.52
CA VAL A 270 -5.38 4.30 0.42
C VAL A 270 -5.78 2.89 0.02
N LEU A 271 -5.92 2.63 -1.29
CA LEU A 271 -6.34 1.32 -1.79
C LEU A 271 -5.29 0.25 -1.43
N ALA A 272 -4.02 0.56 -1.69
CA ALA A 272 -2.92 -0.34 -1.37
C ALA A 272 -2.83 -0.61 0.14
N ALA A 273 -3.03 0.42 0.96
CA ALA A 273 -2.98 0.28 2.40
C ALA A 273 -4.13 -0.60 2.95
N VAL A 274 -5.35 -0.43 2.42
CA VAL A 274 -6.51 -1.27 2.80
C VAL A 274 -6.33 -2.71 2.31
N ALA A 275 -5.88 -2.91 1.07
CA ALA A 275 -5.55 -4.24 0.55
C ALA A 275 -4.52 -4.95 1.44
N CYS A 276 -3.43 -4.27 1.79
CA CYS A 276 -2.40 -4.79 2.69
C CYS A 276 -2.99 -5.19 4.04
N THR A 277 -3.88 -4.36 4.62
CA THR A 277 -4.53 -4.63 5.91
C THR A 277 -5.32 -5.94 5.89
N VAL A 278 -6.13 -6.13 4.85
CA VAL A 278 -6.98 -7.31 4.72
C VAL A 278 -6.15 -8.56 4.48
N LEU A 279 -5.13 -8.50 3.62
CA LEU A 279 -4.24 -9.64 3.39
C LEU A 279 -3.50 -10.04 4.67
N ARG A 280 -2.98 -9.06 5.43
CA ARG A 280 -2.36 -9.29 6.75
C ARG A 280 -3.33 -9.93 7.73
N PHE A 281 -4.56 -9.43 7.79
CA PHE A 281 -5.61 -10.00 8.63
C PHE A 281 -5.83 -11.49 8.32
N LEU A 282 -5.99 -11.82 7.03
CA LEU A 282 -6.24 -13.20 6.58
C LEU A 282 -5.05 -14.14 6.81
N GLY A 283 -3.87 -13.60 7.13
CA GLY A 283 -2.64 -14.34 7.36
C GLY A 283 -1.75 -14.47 6.13
N ILE A 284 -2.02 -13.72 5.07
CA ILE A 284 -1.16 -13.62 3.89
C ILE A 284 -0.13 -12.50 4.16
N PRO A 285 1.18 -12.80 4.22
CA PRO A 285 2.18 -11.75 4.45
C PRO A 285 2.13 -10.73 3.31
N ALA A 286 2.00 -9.44 3.65
CA ALA A 286 1.84 -8.38 2.67
C ALA A 286 2.55 -7.08 3.06
N ARG A 287 2.97 -6.30 2.05
CA ARG A 287 3.59 -4.97 2.22
C ARG A 287 3.13 -4.00 1.14
N VAL A 288 3.09 -2.71 1.49
CA VAL A 288 2.84 -1.62 0.54
C VAL A 288 4.17 -1.23 -0.10
N VAL A 289 4.15 -1.02 -1.41
CA VAL A 289 5.32 -0.63 -2.21
C VAL A 289 4.99 0.64 -2.98
N THR A 290 5.89 1.61 -2.98
CA THR A 290 5.81 2.81 -3.79
C THR A 290 6.86 2.78 -4.88
N THR A 291 6.44 2.93 -6.13
CA THR A 291 7.32 3.10 -7.29
C THR A 291 7.30 4.58 -7.69
N PHE A 292 8.44 5.26 -7.61
CA PHE A 292 8.56 6.66 -8.06
C PHE A 292 8.84 6.75 -9.55
N ALA A 293 8.45 7.87 -10.16
CA ALA A 293 8.54 8.14 -11.59
C ALA A 293 8.03 6.94 -12.40
N SER A 294 6.75 6.61 -12.23
CA SER A 294 6.17 5.35 -12.71
C SER A 294 5.40 5.54 -14.01
N ALA A 295 5.73 4.78 -15.05
CA ALA A 295 4.99 4.83 -16.31
C ALA A 295 3.65 4.10 -16.19
N GLN A 296 2.54 4.79 -16.46
CA GLN A 296 1.19 4.22 -16.36
C GLN A 296 0.45 4.34 -17.69
N ASP A 297 -0.54 3.47 -17.88
CA ASP A 297 -1.43 3.46 -19.05
C ASP A 297 -0.70 3.34 -20.40
N THR A 298 0.45 2.67 -20.43
CA THR A 298 1.30 2.54 -21.63
C THR A 298 0.88 1.41 -22.57
N GLY A 299 -0.05 0.54 -22.16
CA GLY A 299 -0.35 -0.73 -22.86
C GLY A 299 0.88 -1.63 -23.04
N GLY A 300 1.84 -1.51 -22.10
CA GLY A 300 3.12 -2.20 -22.11
C GLY A 300 4.17 -1.57 -23.02
N SER A 301 3.91 -0.40 -23.62
CA SER A 301 4.89 0.34 -24.42
C SER A 301 6.08 0.77 -23.55
N LEU A 302 7.29 0.51 -24.03
CA LEU A 302 8.53 0.99 -23.40
C LEU A 302 8.80 2.49 -23.69
N LEU A 303 7.90 3.15 -24.42
CA LEU A 303 7.95 4.57 -24.73
C LEU A 303 6.69 5.25 -24.23
N VAL A 304 6.88 6.37 -23.52
CA VAL A 304 5.82 7.25 -23.04
C VAL A 304 5.99 8.61 -23.68
N ASP A 305 4.94 9.10 -24.34
CA ASP A 305 4.93 10.41 -24.98
C ASP A 305 4.29 11.45 -24.05
N GLU A 306 5.05 12.47 -23.67
CA GLU A 306 4.52 13.66 -22.99
C GLU A 306 4.48 14.85 -23.95
N TYR A 307 3.41 15.64 -23.88
CA TYR A 307 3.17 16.76 -24.78
C TYR A 307 3.21 18.07 -23.99
N TYR A 308 4.01 19.02 -24.45
CA TYR A 308 4.13 20.35 -23.86
C TYR A 308 3.96 21.43 -24.92
N ASN A 309 3.39 22.57 -24.57
CA ASN A 309 3.33 23.71 -25.49
C ASN A 309 4.66 24.48 -25.53
N GLY A 310 4.76 25.51 -26.38
CA GLY A 310 5.94 26.37 -26.46
C GLY A 310 6.28 27.14 -25.18
N GLU A 311 5.38 27.13 -24.21
CA GLU A 311 5.53 27.76 -22.90
C GLU A 311 6.00 26.76 -21.81
N GLY A 312 6.20 25.49 -22.16
CA GLY A 312 6.59 24.45 -21.21
C GLY A 312 5.47 23.96 -20.29
N LEU A 313 4.21 24.27 -20.61
CA LEU A 313 3.05 23.71 -19.91
C LEU A 313 2.61 22.41 -20.57
N GLN A 314 2.21 21.44 -19.74
CA GLN A 314 1.69 20.17 -20.22
C GLN A 314 0.40 20.40 -21.03
N ASN A 315 0.35 19.91 -22.27
CA ASN A 315 -0.73 20.15 -23.20
C ASN A 315 -1.37 18.81 -23.63
N GLY A 316 -2.45 18.43 -22.95
CA GLY A 316 -3.22 17.21 -23.26
C GLY A 316 -2.72 15.94 -22.56
N GLU A 317 -3.38 14.83 -22.87
CA GLU A 317 -3.02 13.50 -22.37
C GLU A 317 -2.22 12.74 -23.43
N GLY A 318 -1.18 12.02 -22.99
CA GLY A 318 -0.35 11.24 -23.89
C GLY A 318 -1.11 10.05 -24.47
N GLN A 319 -1.00 9.81 -25.79
CA GLN A 319 -1.63 8.64 -26.43
C GLN A 319 -0.98 7.31 -26.01
N ARG A 320 0.23 7.35 -25.45
CA ARG A 320 1.02 6.17 -25.01
C ARG A 320 1.28 6.13 -23.50
N GLY A 321 0.37 6.70 -22.72
CA GLY A 321 0.45 6.72 -21.26
C GLY A 321 1.10 7.99 -20.70
N ARG A 322 1.37 8.00 -19.40
CA ARG A 322 1.89 9.16 -18.64
C ARG A 322 2.85 8.71 -17.54
N ILE A 323 3.81 9.56 -17.20
CA ILE A 323 4.68 9.35 -16.03
C ILE A 323 4.02 9.93 -14.79
N TRP A 324 3.63 9.04 -13.87
CA TRP A 324 3.16 9.41 -12.54
C TRP A 324 4.37 9.71 -11.65
N ILE A 325 4.23 10.66 -10.72
CA ILE A 325 5.28 11.00 -9.75
C ILE A 325 5.56 9.80 -8.85
N PHE A 326 4.49 9.14 -8.41
CA PHE A 326 4.58 7.84 -7.76
C PHE A 326 3.34 7.01 -8.03
N GLN A 327 3.50 5.69 -7.93
CA GLN A 327 2.41 4.73 -7.92
C GLN A 327 2.58 3.78 -6.74
N THR A 328 1.49 3.51 -6.03
CA THR A 328 1.48 2.59 -4.89
C THR A 328 0.84 1.26 -5.26
N SER A 329 1.47 0.16 -4.90
CA SER A 329 0.99 -1.20 -5.10
C SER A 329 1.10 -2.02 -3.81
N VAL A 330 0.56 -3.25 -3.85
CA VAL A 330 0.70 -4.21 -2.74
C VAL A 330 1.43 -5.44 -3.24
N GLU A 331 2.46 -5.82 -2.51
CA GLU A 331 3.09 -7.12 -2.66
C GLU A 331 2.58 -8.09 -1.60
N CYS A 332 2.29 -9.33 -2.00
CA CYS A 332 1.95 -10.42 -1.09
C CYS A 332 2.82 -11.65 -1.33
N TRP A 333 3.15 -12.36 -0.25
CA TRP A 333 4.04 -13.52 -0.28
C TRP A 333 3.24 -14.82 -0.40
N MET A 334 3.54 -15.61 -1.42
CA MET A 334 2.98 -16.96 -1.58
C MET A 334 3.78 -17.83 -2.56
N THR A 335 3.56 -19.13 -2.50
CA THR A 335 3.98 -20.09 -3.53
C THR A 335 3.06 -20.03 -4.75
N ARG A 336 3.62 -20.28 -5.93
CA ARG A 336 2.94 -20.30 -7.23
C ARG A 336 3.08 -21.68 -7.89
N PRO A 337 2.39 -22.72 -7.38
CA PRO A 337 2.43 -24.06 -7.97
C PRO A 337 1.77 -24.10 -9.37
N ASP A 338 1.00 -23.08 -9.71
CA ASP A 338 0.38 -22.86 -11.02
C ASP A 338 1.38 -22.37 -12.08
N LEU A 339 2.55 -21.86 -11.67
CA LEU A 339 3.60 -21.37 -12.56
C LEU A 339 4.83 -22.29 -12.56
N SER A 340 5.75 -22.05 -13.49
CA SER A 340 7.03 -22.76 -13.55
C SER A 340 7.90 -22.48 -12.31
N GLN A 341 8.83 -23.39 -12.05
CA GLN A 341 9.71 -23.31 -10.88
C GLN A 341 10.52 -22.01 -10.89
N GLY A 342 10.42 -21.24 -9.80
CA GLY A 342 11.21 -20.01 -9.61
C GLY A 342 10.37 -18.74 -9.42
N TYR A 343 9.05 -18.79 -9.58
CA TYR A 343 8.13 -17.65 -9.40
C TYR A 343 7.43 -17.58 -8.03
N ASN A 344 7.86 -18.40 -7.08
CA ASN A 344 7.46 -18.28 -5.68
C ASN A 344 7.97 -16.97 -5.06
N GLY A 345 7.27 -16.46 -4.05
CA GLY A 345 7.70 -15.32 -3.25
C GLY A 345 6.77 -14.13 -3.39
N TRP A 346 7.32 -12.92 -3.54
CA TRP A 346 6.54 -11.68 -3.66
C TRP A 346 5.80 -11.58 -5.00
N GLN A 347 4.50 -11.33 -4.91
CA GLN A 347 3.57 -11.16 -6.03
C GLN A 347 2.96 -9.76 -5.94
N VAL A 348 2.98 -9.01 -7.05
CA VAL A 348 2.31 -7.71 -7.17
C VAL A 348 0.83 -7.95 -7.44
N LEU A 349 -0.02 -7.34 -6.62
CA LEU A 349 -1.47 -7.33 -6.82
C LEU A 349 -1.84 -6.24 -7.83
N TYR A 350 -2.30 -6.64 -9.02
CA TYR A 350 -2.64 -5.73 -10.10
C TYR A 350 -4.14 -5.82 -10.46
N PRO A 351 -4.96 -4.82 -10.11
CA PRO A 351 -6.36 -4.78 -10.54
C PRO A 351 -6.46 -4.41 -12.03
N ARG A 352 -7.26 -5.14 -12.82
CA ARG A 352 -7.61 -4.76 -14.19
C ARG A 352 -8.98 -4.07 -14.22
N ALA A 353 -9.13 -3.10 -15.13
CA ALA A 353 -10.42 -2.50 -15.43
C ALA A 353 -11.40 -3.58 -15.92
N PRO A 354 -12.68 -3.56 -15.50
CA PRO A 354 -13.65 -4.59 -15.87
C PRO A 354 -13.96 -4.53 -17.37
N SER A 355 -13.56 -5.56 -18.12
CA SER A 355 -13.98 -5.74 -19.51
C SER A 355 -15.37 -6.37 -19.56
N GLY A 356 -16.41 -5.55 -19.67
CA GLY A 356 -17.76 -5.97 -20.09
C GLY A 356 -18.55 -6.85 -19.11
N GLY A 357 -19.53 -6.24 -18.42
CA GLY A 357 -20.79 -6.87 -18.01
C GLY A 357 -20.81 -7.98 -16.94
N GLY A 358 -19.65 -8.49 -16.49
CA GLY A 358 -19.54 -9.48 -15.42
C GLY A 358 -19.32 -8.85 -14.04
N VAL A 359 -19.97 -9.40 -13.01
CA VAL A 359 -19.83 -8.98 -11.60
C VAL A 359 -18.43 -9.36 -11.08
N LEU A 360 -17.66 -8.34 -10.72
CA LEU A 360 -16.24 -8.33 -10.31
C LEU A 360 -15.22 -8.29 -11.47
N GLY A 361 -14.45 -7.20 -11.57
CA GLY A 361 -13.33 -7.09 -12.51
C GLY A 361 -12.24 -8.13 -12.22
N SER A 362 -11.46 -8.51 -13.24
CA SER A 362 -10.34 -9.42 -13.05
C SER A 362 -9.19 -8.72 -12.31
N CYS A 363 -8.52 -9.44 -11.41
CA CYS A 363 -7.29 -8.98 -10.77
C CYS A 363 -6.24 -10.06 -10.95
N ASP A 364 -5.03 -9.67 -11.28
CA ASP A 364 -3.90 -10.57 -11.50
C ASP A 364 -2.89 -10.47 -10.37
N LEU A 365 -2.21 -11.58 -10.13
CA LEU A 365 -1.05 -11.67 -9.26
C LEU A 365 0.18 -11.96 -10.09
N VAL A 366 1.08 -10.99 -10.15
CA VAL A 366 2.26 -11.05 -11.01
C VAL A 366 3.50 -11.27 -10.15
N PRO A 367 4.28 -12.33 -10.36
CA PRO A 367 5.54 -12.51 -9.64
C PRO A 367 6.48 -11.33 -9.88
N VAL A 368 7.04 -10.75 -8.82
CA VAL A 368 8.02 -9.63 -8.94
C VAL A 368 9.20 -10.05 -9.82
N ARG A 369 9.63 -11.32 -9.71
CA ARG A 369 10.68 -11.89 -10.57
C ARG A 369 10.30 -11.90 -12.05
N ALA A 370 9.04 -12.15 -12.40
CA ALA A 370 8.59 -12.14 -13.79
C ALA A 370 8.70 -10.72 -14.39
N VAL A 371 8.42 -9.70 -13.58
CA VAL A 371 8.65 -8.29 -13.95
C VAL A 371 10.15 -8.02 -14.13
N LYS A 372 11.02 -8.53 -13.26
CA LYS A 372 12.47 -8.35 -13.42
C LYS A 372 13.05 -9.01 -14.68
N GLU A 373 12.61 -10.22 -14.99
CA GLU A 373 13.12 -10.97 -16.14
C GLU A 373 12.41 -10.61 -17.46
N GLY A 374 11.36 -9.80 -17.42
CA GLY A 374 10.55 -9.47 -18.60
C GLY A 374 9.82 -10.69 -19.19
N ALA A 375 9.36 -11.61 -18.35
CA ALA A 375 8.76 -12.88 -18.75
C ALA A 375 7.29 -12.69 -19.21
N LEU A 376 7.11 -12.18 -20.44
CA LEU A 376 5.80 -11.84 -21.02
C LEU A 376 4.88 -13.05 -21.20
N GLU A 377 5.43 -14.26 -21.20
CA GLU A 377 4.71 -15.52 -21.32
C GLU A 377 3.92 -15.90 -20.06
N VAL A 378 4.26 -15.35 -18.89
CA VAL A 378 3.60 -15.67 -17.61
C VAL A 378 2.19 -15.11 -17.56
N THR A 379 2.04 -13.81 -17.85
CA THR A 379 0.74 -13.15 -17.97
C THR A 379 0.90 -11.87 -18.79
N PRO A 380 -0.11 -11.47 -19.59
CA PRO A 380 -0.05 -10.22 -20.35
C PRO A 380 0.22 -8.97 -19.49
N VAL A 381 -0.14 -8.99 -18.20
CA VAL A 381 0.14 -7.87 -17.25
C VAL A 381 1.64 -7.65 -17.04
N VAL A 382 2.48 -8.68 -17.22
CA VAL A 382 3.93 -8.51 -17.07
C VAL A 382 4.43 -7.41 -18.01
N SER A 383 3.87 -7.30 -19.21
CA SER A 383 4.24 -6.22 -20.14
C SER A 383 3.96 -4.83 -19.56
N ASP A 384 2.83 -4.65 -18.88
CA ASP A 384 2.42 -3.36 -18.31
C ASP A 384 3.31 -3.00 -17.10
N LEU A 385 3.50 -3.95 -16.17
CA LEU A 385 4.36 -3.76 -15.00
C LEU A 385 5.85 -3.64 -15.36
N PHE A 386 6.29 -4.29 -16.44
CA PHE A 386 7.65 -4.14 -16.95
C PHE A 386 7.86 -2.74 -17.52
N ALA A 387 6.94 -2.26 -18.35
CA ALA A 387 6.96 -0.89 -18.88
C ALA A 387 6.91 0.14 -17.75
N MET A 388 6.11 -0.12 -16.71
CA MET A 388 5.98 0.75 -15.54
C MET A 388 7.31 1.17 -14.90
N VAL A 389 8.33 0.31 -14.96
CA VAL A 389 9.63 0.54 -14.32
C VAL A 389 10.80 0.70 -15.29
N ASN A 390 10.60 0.39 -16.59
CA ASN A 390 11.67 0.39 -17.60
C ASN A 390 11.39 1.30 -18.81
N SER A 391 10.22 1.96 -18.88
CA SER A 391 9.91 2.85 -20.01
C SER A 391 10.82 4.08 -20.06
N SER A 392 11.05 4.58 -21.27
CA SER A 392 11.69 5.88 -21.52
C SER A 392 10.62 6.91 -21.87
N CYS A 393 10.79 8.13 -21.36
CA CYS A 393 9.91 9.25 -21.69
C CYS A 393 10.48 10.03 -22.88
N VAL A 394 9.60 10.33 -23.84
CA VAL A 394 9.88 11.16 -25.01
C VAL A 394 9.00 12.40 -24.91
N VAL A 395 9.60 13.57 -25.09
CA VAL A 395 8.90 14.85 -24.98
C VAL A 395 8.66 15.48 -26.34
N TRP A 396 7.40 15.78 -26.61
CA TRP A 396 6.93 16.44 -27.82
C TRP A 396 6.50 17.88 -27.51
N LYS A 397 6.96 18.82 -28.33
CA LYS A 397 6.51 20.21 -28.32
C LYS A 397 5.34 20.36 -29.29
N CYS A 398 4.21 20.82 -28.79
CA CYS A 398 3.05 21.23 -29.56
C CYS A 398 3.19 22.70 -29.95
N CYS A 399 3.43 22.95 -31.23
CA CYS A 399 3.47 24.29 -31.80
C CYS A 399 2.04 24.86 -31.96
N GLU A 400 1.91 26.19 -32.05
CA GLU A 400 0.61 26.87 -32.17
C GLU A 400 -0.15 26.51 -33.46
N ASP A 401 0.57 26.07 -34.48
CA ASP A 401 0.05 25.56 -35.76
C ASP A 401 -0.47 24.10 -35.67
N GLY A 402 -0.37 23.47 -34.49
CA GLY A 402 -0.74 22.07 -34.26
C GLY A 402 0.32 21.05 -34.68
N LYS A 403 1.49 21.49 -35.15
CA LYS A 403 2.61 20.60 -35.50
C LYS A 403 3.28 20.07 -34.23
N LEU A 404 3.63 18.78 -34.26
CA LEU A 404 4.39 18.12 -33.19
C LEU A 404 5.87 18.09 -33.52
N GLU A 405 6.70 18.66 -32.65
CA GLU A 405 8.15 18.68 -32.79
C GLU A 405 8.80 17.84 -31.70
N LEU A 406 9.68 16.92 -32.10
CA LEU A 406 10.41 16.08 -31.15
C LEU A 406 11.49 16.91 -30.48
N THR A 407 11.44 17.00 -29.15
CA THR A 407 12.44 17.77 -28.39
C THR A 407 13.64 16.89 -28.04
N ASN A 408 14.84 17.47 -28.05
CA ASN A 408 15.99 16.84 -27.42
C ASN A 408 15.81 16.97 -25.90
N SER A 409 15.50 15.85 -25.23
CA SER A 409 15.20 15.81 -23.80
C SER A 409 16.16 14.89 -23.06
N ASN A 410 16.53 15.27 -21.83
CA ASN A 410 17.31 14.38 -20.97
C ASN A 410 16.41 13.20 -20.58
N THR A 411 16.87 11.97 -20.80
CA THR A 411 16.08 10.77 -20.52
C THR A 411 15.86 10.64 -19.02
N LYS A 412 14.66 10.97 -18.55
CA LYS A 412 14.26 10.69 -17.15
C LYS A 412 14.17 9.18 -16.97
N TYR A 413 14.99 8.64 -16.08
CA TYR A 413 14.93 7.22 -15.72
C TYR A 413 13.65 6.96 -14.91
N VAL A 414 12.77 6.14 -15.47
CA VAL A 414 11.50 5.71 -14.86
C VAL A 414 11.77 4.58 -13.85
N GLY A 415 10.95 4.49 -12.81
CA GLY A 415 10.91 3.36 -11.88
C GLY A 415 12.12 3.24 -10.96
N ASN A 416 12.67 4.37 -10.50
CA ASN A 416 13.75 4.40 -9.52
C ASN A 416 13.21 4.47 -8.08
N ASN A 417 14.05 4.13 -7.10
CA ASN A 417 13.77 4.20 -5.66
C ASN A 417 12.48 3.48 -5.24
N ILE A 418 12.22 2.29 -5.79
CA ILE A 418 11.05 1.48 -5.41
C ILE A 418 11.16 1.15 -3.92
N SER A 419 10.23 1.68 -3.13
CA SER A 419 10.39 1.82 -1.68
C SER A 419 9.35 1.04 -0.90
N THR A 420 9.78 0.40 0.18
CA THR A 420 8.91 -0.23 1.18
C THR A 420 9.51 -0.09 2.58
N LYS A 421 8.77 -0.48 3.62
CA LYS A 421 9.22 -0.32 5.00
C LYS A 421 10.20 -1.44 5.37
N VAL A 422 11.34 -1.07 5.97
CA VAL A 422 12.31 -2.04 6.50
C VAL A 422 11.68 -2.91 7.60
N VAL A 423 12.02 -4.20 7.58
CA VAL A 423 11.61 -5.18 8.60
C VAL A 423 12.10 -4.74 9.98
N GLY A 424 11.17 -4.53 10.92
CA GLY A 424 11.48 -4.22 12.31
C GLY A 424 12.03 -2.80 12.56
N SER A 425 12.06 -1.93 11.54
CA SER A 425 12.49 -0.54 11.69
C SER A 425 11.54 0.44 10.99
N ASP A 426 11.59 1.71 11.36
CA ASP A 426 10.79 2.77 10.74
C ASP A 426 11.45 3.35 9.46
N ARG A 427 12.60 2.82 9.03
CA ARG A 427 13.33 3.30 7.84
C ARG A 427 12.73 2.78 6.53
N CYS A 428 12.97 3.54 5.47
CA CYS A 428 12.74 3.15 4.08
C CYS A 428 13.75 2.10 3.60
N GLU A 429 13.26 1.07 2.89
CA GLU A 429 14.02 0.03 2.19
C GLU A 429 13.85 0.24 0.68
N ASP A 430 14.97 0.39 -0.04
CA ASP A 430 14.97 0.36 -1.50
C ASP A 430 15.01 -1.09 -2.01
N ILE A 431 13.97 -1.47 -2.73
CA ILE A 431 13.77 -2.77 -3.35
C ILE A 431 13.84 -2.73 -4.87
N THR A 432 14.38 -1.66 -5.47
CA THR A 432 14.50 -1.48 -6.94
C THR A 432 15.18 -2.66 -7.62
N GLN A 433 16.23 -3.24 -7.00
CA GLN A 433 16.92 -4.42 -7.55
C GLN A 433 16.03 -5.66 -7.72
N ASN A 434 14.85 -5.71 -7.08
CA ASN A 434 13.91 -6.81 -7.23
C ASN A 434 13.10 -6.69 -8.52
N TYR A 435 12.96 -5.48 -9.08
CA TYR A 435 12.13 -5.18 -10.24
C TYR A 435 12.91 -4.97 -11.53
N LYS A 436 14.16 -4.50 -11.45
CA LYS A 436 15.00 -4.28 -12.62
C LYS A 436 16.48 -4.51 -12.31
N TYR A 437 17.26 -4.70 -13.38
CA TYR A 437 18.71 -4.77 -13.30
C TYR A 437 19.32 -3.36 -13.23
N PRO A 438 20.56 -3.19 -12.73
CA PRO A 438 21.21 -1.89 -12.68
C PRO A 438 21.32 -1.25 -14.07
N ALA A 439 21.03 0.05 -14.15
CA ALA A 439 21.07 0.80 -15.39
C ALA A 439 22.47 0.71 -16.05
N GLY A 440 22.49 0.45 -17.35
CA GLY A 440 23.70 0.27 -18.16
C GLY A 440 24.32 -1.12 -18.10
N SER A 441 23.80 -2.04 -17.27
CA SER A 441 24.34 -3.40 -17.17
C SER A 441 24.05 -4.24 -18.42
N LEU A 442 24.83 -5.31 -18.62
CA LEU A 442 24.59 -6.25 -19.72
C LEU A 442 23.23 -6.95 -19.57
N GLN A 443 22.86 -7.32 -18.34
CA GLN A 443 21.59 -7.99 -18.06
C GLN A 443 20.39 -7.11 -18.37
N GLU A 444 20.46 -5.81 -18.06
CA GLU A 444 19.39 -4.86 -18.42
C GLU A 444 19.19 -4.83 -19.94
N LYS A 445 20.28 -4.67 -20.70
CA LYS A 445 20.23 -4.63 -22.18
C LYS A 445 19.66 -5.92 -22.76
N GLU A 446 20.11 -7.08 -22.26
CA GLU A 446 19.62 -8.38 -22.71
C GLU A 446 18.12 -8.57 -22.46
N VAL A 447 17.62 -8.15 -21.29
CA VAL A 447 16.20 -8.24 -20.94
C VAL A 447 15.36 -7.27 -21.78
N LEU A 448 15.78 -6.02 -21.91
CA LEU A 448 15.09 -5.02 -22.73
C LEU A 448 14.99 -5.45 -24.19
N GLU A 449 16.08 -5.94 -24.78
CA GLU A 449 16.09 -6.45 -26.15
C GLU A 449 15.17 -7.66 -26.32
N ARG A 450 15.14 -8.56 -25.34
CA ARG A 450 14.27 -9.76 -25.36
C ARG A 450 12.80 -9.35 -25.35
N VAL A 451 12.41 -8.50 -24.40
CA VAL A 451 11.05 -7.97 -24.27
C VAL A 451 10.63 -7.25 -25.55
N GLN A 452 11.51 -6.41 -26.11
CA GLN A 452 11.21 -5.71 -27.36
C GLN A 452 11.01 -6.68 -28.53
N LYS A 453 11.90 -7.67 -28.71
CA LYS A 453 11.77 -8.70 -29.75
C LYS A 453 10.46 -9.50 -29.61
N GLU A 454 10.05 -9.83 -28.39
CA GLU A 454 8.78 -10.53 -28.15
C GLU A 454 7.55 -9.67 -28.42
N ARG A 455 7.56 -8.39 -28.03
CA ARG A 455 6.46 -7.46 -28.35
C ARG A 455 6.29 -7.24 -29.85
N MET A 456 7.41 -7.14 -30.59
CA MET A 456 7.40 -7.09 -32.06
C MET A 456 6.77 -8.36 -32.66
N ARG A 457 7.09 -9.55 -32.13
CA ARG A 457 6.46 -10.81 -32.57
C ARG A 457 4.96 -10.85 -32.28
N GLN A 458 4.51 -10.23 -31.19
CA GLN A 458 3.09 -10.15 -30.82
C GLN A 458 2.32 -9.06 -31.60
N GLY A 459 2.98 -8.31 -32.51
CA GLY A 459 2.35 -7.22 -33.26
C GLY A 459 1.89 -6.04 -32.39
N LYS A 460 2.41 -5.92 -31.17
CA LYS A 460 2.03 -4.89 -30.18
C LYS A 460 2.90 -3.64 -30.21
N ASP A 461 3.86 -3.58 -31.13
CA ASP A 461 4.81 -2.47 -31.21
C ASP A 461 4.83 -1.93 -32.65
N ASN A 462 4.25 -0.74 -32.82
CA ASN A 462 4.19 -0.04 -34.10
C ASN A 462 5.53 0.66 -34.39
N GLY A 463 6.61 -0.11 -34.52
CA GLY A 463 7.80 0.26 -35.32
C GLY A 463 8.55 1.55 -34.98
N ILE A 464 8.25 2.28 -33.91
CA ILE A 464 9.05 3.43 -33.50
C ILE A 464 10.21 2.90 -32.65
N ARG A 465 11.28 2.44 -33.31
CA ARG A 465 12.62 2.55 -32.70
C ARG A 465 12.74 4.00 -32.24
N CYS A 466 13.27 4.24 -31.03
CA CYS A 466 13.77 5.56 -30.68
C CYS A 466 14.57 6.04 -31.89
N LEU A 467 14.00 7.00 -32.61
CA LEU A 467 14.76 7.84 -33.50
C LEU A 467 15.68 8.54 -32.51
N SER A 468 16.90 8.02 -32.32
CA SER A 468 17.94 8.87 -31.81
C SER A 468 17.93 10.03 -32.78
N LEU A 469 17.49 11.20 -32.33
CA LEU A 469 17.86 12.43 -32.98
C LEU A 469 19.38 12.34 -33.05
N GLN A 470 19.89 11.98 -34.22
CA GLN A 470 21.18 12.43 -34.66
C GLN A 470 20.88 13.86 -35.11
N PRO A 471 21.37 14.88 -34.40
CA PRO A 471 21.74 16.03 -35.18
C PRO A 471 23.12 16.48 -34.79
N ALA A 472 23.96 16.66 -35.80
CA ALA A 472 25.21 17.39 -35.70
C ALA A 472 25.04 18.88 -35.24
N ASP A 473 23.81 19.32 -34.89
CA ASP A 473 23.44 20.71 -34.61
C ASP A 473 22.49 20.93 -33.39
N SER A 474 22.27 19.90 -32.55
CA SER A 474 21.35 20.00 -31.39
C SER A 474 21.90 20.80 -30.22
N PHE A 475 21.04 21.54 -29.51
CA PHE A 475 21.37 22.06 -28.18
C PHE A 475 21.24 20.96 -27.12
N TYR A 476 21.95 21.13 -26.01
CA TYR A 476 21.70 20.38 -24.80
C TYR A 476 21.24 21.33 -23.70
N LEU A 477 20.25 20.86 -22.93
CA LEU A 477 19.65 21.59 -21.84
C LEU A 477 19.67 20.72 -20.59
N PHE A 478 20.25 21.25 -19.52
CA PHE A 478 20.28 20.60 -18.21
C PHE A 478 19.60 21.51 -17.19
N LEU A 479 18.65 20.96 -16.44
CA LEU A 479 17.96 21.64 -15.36
C LEU A 479 18.45 21.02 -14.04
N GLU A 480 19.10 21.82 -13.20
CA GLU A 480 19.46 21.46 -11.84
C GLU A 480 18.50 22.17 -10.88
N ALA A 481 17.76 21.39 -10.11
CA ALA A 481 16.83 21.87 -9.10
C ALA A 481 17.06 21.14 -7.76
N PRO A 482 16.75 21.76 -6.61
CA PRO A 482 16.77 21.06 -5.34
C PRO A 482 15.65 20.02 -5.30
N SER A 483 15.84 18.94 -4.53
CA SER A 483 14.83 17.88 -4.39
C SER A 483 13.54 18.35 -3.69
N SER A 484 13.61 19.45 -2.95
CA SER A 484 12.46 20.04 -2.28
C SER A 484 12.48 21.56 -2.27
N LEU A 485 11.29 22.16 -2.30
CA LEU A 485 11.08 23.60 -2.15
C LEU A 485 10.85 23.92 -0.66
N PRO A 486 11.72 24.71 -0.01
CA PRO A 486 11.51 25.12 1.37
C PRO A 486 10.29 26.04 1.46
N LEU A 487 9.60 25.98 2.60
CA LEU A 487 8.46 26.86 2.90
C LEU A 487 8.88 28.31 3.16
N ARG A 488 10.18 28.54 3.42
CA ARG A 488 10.78 29.85 3.67
C ARG A 488 12.10 29.97 2.94
N GLY A 489 12.30 31.11 2.29
CA GLY A 489 13.50 31.38 1.52
C GLY A 489 13.44 30.83 0.10
N ASP A 490 14.52 31.04 -0.62
CA ASP A 490 14.56 30.83 -2.07
C ASP A 490 15.24 29.51 -2.42
N ALA A 491 14.58 28.70 -3.24
CA ALA A 491 15.22 27.58 -3.94
C ALA A 491 15.96 28.11 -5.17
N GLN A 492 17.27 27.88 -5.22
CA GLN A 492 18.04 28.19 -6.43
C GLN A 492 17.86 27.09 -7.47
N LEU A 493 17.43 27.50 -8.66
CA LEU A 493 17.33 26.68 -9.86
C LEU A 493 18.44 27.11 -10.80
N SER A 494 19.08 26.16 -11.48
CA SER A 494 20.03 26.51 -12.53
C SER A 494 19.80 25.73 -13.80
N VAL A 495 19.79 26.46 -14.91
CA VAL A 495 19.60 25.93 -16.25
C VAL A 495 20.91 26.12 -17.01
N THR A 496 21.49 25.02 -17.49
CA THR A 496 22.70 25.03 -18.31
C THR A 496 22.32 24.75 -19.75
N LEU A 497 22.57 25.71 -20.64
CA LEU A 497 22.42 25.59 -22.08
C LEU A 497 23.79 25.40 -22.73
N VAL A 498 23.89 24.39 -23.58
CA VAL A 498 25.11 24.07 -24.35
C VAL A 498 24.79 24.20 -25.83
N ASN A 499 25.51 25.09 -26.52
CA ASN A 499 25.53 25.15 -27.97
C ASN A 499 26.81 24.47 -28.49
N PRO A 500 26.76 23.20 -28.93
CA PRO A 500 27.91 22.50 -29.47
C PRO A 500 28.23 22.86 -30.93
N SER A 501 27.45 23.74 -31.56
CA SER A 501 27.65 24.09 -32.97
C SER A 501 28.66 25.22 -33.13
N ASP A 502 29.22 25.33 -34.34
CA ASP A 502 30.16 26.38 -34.72
C ASP A 502 29.47 27.70 -35.13
N GLN A 503 28.15 27.79 -34.97
CA GLN A 503 27.36 28.98 -35.32
C GLN A 503 26.73 29.63 -34.09
N GLU A 504 26.59 30.96 -34.15
CA GLU A 504 25.81 31.73 -33.17
C GLU A 504 24.32 31.46 -33.37
N LYS A 505 23.59 31.28 -32.27
CA LYS A 505 22.17 30.95 -32.29
C LYS A 505 21.38 31.84 -31.34
N GLU A 506 20.27 32.40 -31.81
CA GLU A 506 19.31 33.14 -30.97
C GLU A 506 18.30 32.17 -30.35
N VAL A 507 18.30 32.07 -29.02
CA VAL A 507 17.51 31.11 -28.26
C VAL A 507 16.54 31.83 -27.34
N GLN A 508 15.28 31.42 -27.39
CA GLN A 508 14.28 31.78 -26.40
C GLN A 508 14.20 30.67 -25.35
N LEU A 509 14.55 31.01 -24.11
CA LEU A 509 14.44 30.13 -22.95
C LEU A 509 13.17 30.49 -22.16
N VAL A 510 12.36 29.48 -21.86
CA VAL A 510 11.21 29.58 -20.97
C VAL A 510 11.42 28.63 -19.79
N ILE A 511 11.37 29.15 -18.57
CA ILE A 511 11.43 28.37 -17.34
C ILE A 511 10.07 28.50 -16.65
N GLY A 512 9.46 27.37 -16.30
CA GLY A 512 8.13 27.33 -15.69
C GLY A 512 8.09 26.44 -14.46
N ALA A 513 7.19 26.78 -13.53
CA ALA A 513 6.79 25.94 -12.41
C ALA A 513 5.28 25.71 -12.45
N GLN A 514 4.89 24.44 -12.48
CA GLN A 514 3.49 24.01 -12.52
C GLN A 514 3.18 23.03 -11.38
N ALA A 515 2.00 23.16 -10.79
CA ALA A 515 1.44 22.18 -9.88
C ALA A 515 0.92 20.98 -10.67
N VAL A 516 1.31 19.79 -10.26
CA VAL A 516 0.86 18.51 -10.84
C VAL A 516 0.37 17.60 -9.72
N TYR A 517 -0.66 16.81 -9.98
CA TYR A 517 -1.07 15.76 -9.04
C TYR A 517 -0.09 14.58 -9.10
N TYR A 518 -0.17 13.65 -8.14
CA TYR A 518 0.71 12.49 -8.09
C TYR A 518 0.67 11.62 -9.37
N ASN A 519 -0.44 11.64 -10.10
CA ASN A 519 -0.62 10.94 -11.38
C ASN A 519 -0.01 11.68 -12.59
N GLY A 520 0.71 12.78 -12.36
CA GLY A 520 1.35 13.59 -13.40
C GLY A 520 0.37 14.46 -14.21
N VAL A 521 -0.88 14.62 -13.75
CA VAL A 521 -1.86 15.52 -14.37
C VAL A 521 -1.58 16.96 -13.94
N PHE A 522 -1.45 17.85 -14.91
CA PHE A 522 -1.42 19.29 -14.72
C PHE A 522 -2.62 19.79 -13.91
N ALA A 523 -2.33 20.54 -12.84
CA ALA A 523 -3.35 21.09 -11.95
C ALA A 523 -3.46 22.61 -12.08
N ALA A 524 -2.32 23.32 -12.03
CA ALA A 524 -2.27 24.77 -12.16
C ALA A 524 -0.88 25.24 -12.55
N GLU A 525 -0.80 26.34 -13.28
CA GLU A 525 0.44 27.08 -13.44
C GLU A 525 0.68 27.95 -12.21
N LEU A 526 1.92 28.01 -11.73
CA LEU A 526 2.29 28.76 -10.53
C LEU A 526 3.26 29.91 -10.79
N TRP A 527 4.22 29.72 -11.71
CA TRP A 527 5.24 30.71 -12.00
C TRP A 527 5.88 30.48 -13.38
N ARG A 528 6.33 31.56 -14.03
CA ARG A 528 7.01 31.51 -15.33
C ARG A 528 7.99 32.67 -15.52
N GLU A 529 9.10 32.39 -16.19
CA GLU A 529 10.07 33.38 -16.64
C GLU A 529 10.49 33.10 -18.10
N LYS A 530 10.67 34.17 -18.87
CA LYS A 530 11.12 34.11 -20.27
C LYS A 530 12.37 34.95 -20.45
N GLN A 531 13.34 34.40 -21.17
CA GLN A 531 14.58 35.10 -21.48
C GLN A 531 15.03 34.83 -22.91
N SER A 532 15.43 35.89 -23.62
CA SER A 532 16.04 35.79 -24.95
C SER A 532 17.55 35.89 -24.83
N LEU A 533 18.26 34.94 -25.43
CA LEU A 533 19.70 34.76 -25.27
C LEU A 533 20.37 34.60 -26.64
N ARG A 534 21.58 35.13 -26.77
CA ARG A 534 22.47 34.87 -27.92
C ARG A 534 23.59 33.96 -27.47
N LEU A 535 23.65 32.76 -28.05
CA LEU A 535 24.66 31.77 -27.73
C LEU A 535 25.66 31.69 -28.87
N GLY A 536 26.90 32.09 -28.61
CA GLY A 536 28.01 31.95 -29.54
C GLY A 536 28.37 30.48 -29.81
N ALA A 537 29.27 30.29 -30.76
CA ALA A 537 29.80 28.98 -31.14
C ALA A 537 30.48 28.28 -29.95
N ASN A 538 30.19 26.99 -29.74
CA ASN A 538 30.74 26.17 -28.65
C ASN A 538 30.56 26.77 -27.23
N GLN A 539 29.58 27.66 -27.05
CA GLN A 539 29.36 28.35 -25.78
C GLN A 539 28.47 27.54 -24.84
N VAL A 540 28.83 27.55 -23.55
CA VAL A 540 28.01 27.05 -22.44
C VAL A 540 27.57 28.24 -21.60
N VAL A 541 26.27 28.38 -21.38
CA VAL A 541 25.69 29.43 -20.53
C VAL A 541 24.91 28.78 -19.40
N ARG A 542 25.18 29.23 -18.17
CA ARG A 542 24.45 28.81 -16.97
C ARG A 542 23.63 29.99 -16.46
N ILE A 543 22.32 29.79 -16.35
CA ILE A 543 21.36 30.78 -15.85
C ILE A 543 20.89 30.30 -14.48
N THR A 544 20.86 31.20 -13.52
CA THR A 544 20.41 30.91 -12.16
C THR A 544 19.19 31.76 -11.83
N THR A 545 18.11 31.11 -11.43
CA THR A 545 16.87 31.76 -10.99
C THR A 545 16.53 31.30 -9.57
N SER A 546 15.97 32.18 -8.76
CA SER A 546 15.45 31.86 -7.42
C SER A 546 13.94 31.70 -7.44
N LEU A 547 13.44 30.58 -6.91
CA LEU A 547 12.00 30.32 -6.74
C LEU A 547 11.66 30.30 -5.24
N SER A 548 10.79 31.21 -4.80
CA SER A 548 10.23 31.21 -3.44
C SER A 548 8.80 30.69 -3.46
N PHE A 549 8.38 30.05 -2.36
CA PHE A 549 6.97 29.70 -2.14
C PHE A 549 6.04 30.93 -2.19
N SER A 550 6.55 32.11 -1.82
CA SER A 550 5.80 33.37 -1.88
C SER A 550 5.54 33.88 -3.30
N CYS A 551 6.26 33.36 -4.30
CA CYS A 551 6.10 33.77 -5.70
C CYS A 551 4.84 33.15 -6.35
N PHE A 552 4.19 32.19 -5.70
CA PHE A 552 3.00 31.55 -6.23
C PHE A 552 1.78 32.47 -6.08
N GLU A 553 1.17 32.84 -7.22
CA GLU A 553 -0.04 33.67 -7.23
C GLU A 553 -1.24 32.97 -6.54
N ARG A 554 -1.21 31.64 -6.49
CA ARG A 554 -2.25 30.79 -5.89
C ARG A 554 -1.60 29.70 -5.06
N ASN A 555 -2.25 29.34 -3.96
CA ASN A 555 -1.83 28.17 -3.19
C ASN A 555 -1.94 26.92 -4.07
N PRO A 556 -0.89 26.07 -4.09
CA PRO A 556 -0.93 24.82 -4.83
C PRO A 556 -2.07 23.93 -4.29
N PRO A 557 -2.78 23.20 -5.17
CA PRO A 557 -3.81 22.25 -4.75
C PRO A 557 -3.29 21.21 -3.74
N GLU A 558 -4.18 20.67 -2.93
CA GLU A 558 -3.82 19.63 -1.95
C GLU A 558 -3.25 18.38 -2.64
N ASN A 559 -2.22 17.77 -2.04
CA ASN A 559 -1.51 16.61 -2.59
C ASN A 559 -0.95 16.81 -4.01
N SER A 560 -0.61 18.06 -4.34
CA SER A 560 0.16 18.40 -5.54
C SER A 560 1.66 18.46 -5.27
N PHE A 561 2.40 18.34 -6.36
CA PHE A 561 3.85 18.44 -6.44
C PHE A 561 4.20 19.50 -7.46
N LEU A 562 5.45 19.94 -7.48
CA LEU A 562 5.91 20.94 -8.42
C LEU A 562 6.69 20.25 -9.53
N ARG A 563 6.28 20.49 -10.77
CA ARG A 563 7.05 20.15 -11.95
C ARG A 563 7.69 21.42 -12.48
N LEU A 564 9.01 21.42 -12.52
CA LEU A 564 9.80 22.46 -13.15
C LEU A 564 10.06 22.05 -14.59
N THR A 565 9.85 22.98 -15.51
CA THR A 565 10.11 22.76 -16.94
C THR A 565 11.02 23.87 -17.45
N ALA A 566 11.96 23.50 -18.32
CA ALA A 566 12.78 24.43 -19.06
C ALA A 566 12.69 24.06 -20.55
N VAL A 567 12.31 25.03 -21.38
CA VAL A 567 12.18 24.87 -22.83
C VAL A 567 13.05 25.90 -23.51
N ALA A 568 13.99 25.44 -24.33
CA ALA A 568 14.83 26.27 -25.16
C ALA A 568 14.40 26.10 -26.62
N THR A 569 14.06 27.19 -27.30
CA THR A 569 13.66 27.17 -28.71
C THR A 569 14.59 28.06 -29.53
N HIS A 570 15.15 27.52 -30.60
CA HIS A 570 15.90 28.30 -31.58
C HIS A 570 14.96 28.97 -32.57
N SER A 571 15.11 30.29 -32.72
CA SER A 571 14.19 31.12 -33.51
C SER A 571 14.14 30.76 -35.00
N GLU A 572 15.25 30.30 -35.60
CA GLU A 572 15.33 30.09 -37.06
C GLU A 572 14.94 28.68 -37.53
N SER A 573 15.21 27.65 -36.72
CA SER A 573 15.11 26.25 -37.16
C SER A 573 14.06 25.41 -36.41
N SER A 574 13.30 26.04 -35.51
CA SER A 574 12.34 25.42 -34.58
C SER A 574 12.89 24.26 -33.74
N LEU A 575 14.20 24.01 -33.78
CA LEU A 575 14.88 23.06 -32.91
C LEU A 575 14.66 23.46 -31.46
N SER A 576 14.14 22.52 -30.67
CA SER A 576 13.83 22.74 -29.27
C SER A 576 14.43 21.68 -28.36
N CYS A 577 14.81 22.11 -27.17
CA CYS A 577 15.35 21.25 -26.13
C CYS A 577 14.54 21.44 -24.85
N PHE A 578 14.39 20.35 -24.11
CA PHE A 578 13.48 20.28 -22.99
C PHE A 578 14.15 19.57 -21.80
N ALA A 579 13.98 20.13 -20.62
CA ALA A 579 14.36 19.50 -19.37
C ALA A 579 13.20 19.66 -18.38
N GLN A 580 12.95 18.60 -17.59
CA GLN A 580 11.96 18.63 -16.53
C GLN A 580 12.51 17.99 -15.26
N GLU A 581 12.13 18.54 -14.12
CA GLU A 581 12.40 17.97 -12.80
C GLU A 581 11.17 18.07 -11.91
N ASP A 582 10.89 17.03 -11.13
CA ASP A 582 9.79 17.02 -10.17
C ASP A 582 10.35 17.26 -8.76
N ILE A 583 9.88 18.30 -8.08
CA ILE A 583 10.31 18.66 -6.73
C ILE A 583 9.14 18.58 -5.75
N ALA A 584 9.42 18.12 -4.54
CA ALA A 584 8.42 18.08 -3.48
C ALA A 584 8.32 19.42 -2.75
N ILE A 585 7.12 19.83 -2.34
CA ILE A 585 6.97 20.96 -1.41
C ILE A 585 7.28 20.46 0.01
N CYS A 586 8.19 21.13 0.72
CA CYS A 586 8.47 20.79 2.11
C CYS A 586 7.20 20.91 2.95
N ARG A 587 6.94 19.92 3.80
CA ARG A 587 5.86 19.97 4.79
C ARG A 587 6.43 20.38 6.14
N PRO A 588 5.70 21.18 6.95
CA PRO A 588 6.16 21.51 8.29
C PRO A 588 6.17 20.24 9.16
N HIS A 589 7.20 20.11 9.99
CA HIS A 589 7.37 18.93 10.84
C HIS A 589 6.75 19.13 12.23
N LEU A 590 5.90 18.19 12.62
CA LEU A 590 5.38 18.07 13.98
C LEU A 590 6.38 17.34 14.86
N ILE A 591 6.88 18.02 15.89
CA ILE A 591 7.82 17.45 16.85
C ILE A 591 7.04 16.95 18.07
N ILE A 592 7.19 15.66 18.37
CA ILE A 592 6.61 15.02 19.55
C ILE A 592 7.73 14.70 20.52
N LYS A 593 7.72 15.33 21.70
CA LYS A 593 8.62 14.95 22.80
C LYS A 593 7.83 14.17 23.84
N MET A 594 8.29 12.95 24.09
CA MET A 594 7.75 12.07 25.12
C MET A 594 8.85 11.13 25.62
N PRO A 595 8.74 10.61 26.86
CA PRO A 595 9.62 9.58 27.38
C PRO A 595 9.68 8.32 26.50
N GLU A 596 10.84 7.65 26.49
CA GLU A 596 11.01 6.36 25.81
C GLU A 596 10.30 5.22 26.55
N THR A 597 10.19 5.34 27.87
CA THR A 597 9.50 4.39 28.75
C THR A 597 8.40 5.08 29.56
N ALA A 598 7.29 4.38 29.75
CA ALA A 598 6.18 4.85 30.57
C ALA A 598 5.62 3.70 31.42
N GLU A 599 5.10 4.00 32.60
CA GLU A 599 4.46 3.00 33.45
C GLU A 599 2.97 2.85 33.13
N ARG A 600 2.48 1.61 33.11
CA ARG A 600 1.05 1.32 32.94
C ARG A 600 0.25 1.93 34.10
N TYR A 601 -0.87 2.57 33.76
CA TYR A 601 -1.78 3.26 34.68
C TYR A 601 -1.22 4.50 35.39
N ARG A 602 -0.03 4.99 34.99
CA ARG A 602 0.47 6.30 35.44
C ARG A 602 0.26 7.39 34.37
N PRO A 603 0.02 8.65 34.77
CA PRO A 603 -0.09 9.75 33.80
C PRO A 603 1.22 9.97 33.04
N LEU A 604 1.13 10.01 31.71
CA LEU A 604 2.21 10.36 30.78
C LEU A 604 1.94 11.75 30.21
N THR A 605 2.93 12.64 30.30
CA THR A 605 2.88 13.98 29.70
C THR A 605 3.67 13.99 28.39
N VAL A 606 3.06 14.52 27.34
CA VAL A 606 3.66 14.64 26.00
C VAL A 606 3.57 16.08 25.55
N SER A 607 4.65 16.62 24.99
CA SER A 607 4.63 17.93 24.33
C SER A 607 4.65 17.77 22.82
N VAL A 608 3.72 18.43 22.13
CA VAL A 608 3.69 18.53 20.68
C VAL A 608 4.02 19.97 20.31
N SER A 609 4.96 20.15 19.38
CA SER A 609 5.30 21.47 18.87
C SER A 609 5.40 21.51 17.36
N ILE A 610 4.99 22.64 16.77
CA ILE A 610 5.15 22.96 15.35
C ILE A 610 5.71 24.37 15.20
N HIS A 611 6.64 24.54 14.27
CA HIS A 611 7.17 25.85 13.91
C HIS A 611 6.50 26.32 12.62
N ASN A 612 5.97 27.55 12.62
CA ASN A 612 5.43 28.14 11.41
C ASN A 612 6.55 28.79 10.57
N SER A 613 7.00 28.05 9.56
CA SER A 613 8.00 28.55 8.59
C SER A 613 7.40 29.40 7.47
N LEU A 614 6.08 29.51 7.35
CA LEU A 614 5.44 30.32 6.30
C LEU A 614 5.55 31.81 6.60
N ASP A 615 5.44 32.63 5.55
CA ASP A 615 5.33 34.09 5.67
C ASP A 615 3.91 34.55 6.06
N CYS A 616 2.95 33.63 6.16
CA CYS A 616 1.56 33.87 6.57
C CYS A 616 1.18 33.08 7.85
N PRO A 617 0.19 33.56 8.63
CA PRO A 617 -0.26 32.86 9.83
C PRO A 617 -0.97 31.54 9.50
N MET A 618 -0.69 30.49 10.29
CA MET A 618 -1.46 29.26 10.27
C MET A 618 -2.71 29.44 11.14
N GLU A 619 -3.89 29.45 10.52
CA GLU A 619 -5.18 29.66 11.18
C GLU A 619 -5.96 28.35 11.31
N GLU A 620 -7.00 28.35 12.16
CA GLU A 620 -7.88 27.19 12.39
C GLU A 620 -7.12 25.91 12.79
N CYS A 621 -6.06 26.06 13.60
CA CYS A 621 -5.19 24.97 13.99
C CYS A 621 -5.93 23.93 14.86
N VAL A 622 -5.96 22.67 14.42
CA VAL A 622 -6.54 21.55 15.16
C VAL A 622 -5.52 20.44 15.32
N ILE A 623 -5.20 20.08 16.57
CA ILE A 623 -4.37 18.90 16.87
C ILE A 623 -5.27 17.74 17.27
N SER A 624 -5.04 16.58 16.64
CA SER A 624 -5.75 15.35 16.97
C SER A 624 -4.78 14.25 17.36
N ILE A 625 -4.87 13.77 18.61
CA ILE A 625 -3.99 12.75 19.16
C ILE A 625 -4.72 11.41 19.31
N PHE A 626 -4.05 10.33 18.96
CA PHE A 626 -4.57 8.97 19.09
C PHE A 626 -3.41 7.97 19.23
N GLY A 627 -3.68 6.85 19.90
CA GLY A 627 -2.71 5.77 20.06
C GLY A 627 -3.38 4.62 20.80
N ARG A 628 -3.43 3.44 20.16
CA ARG A 628 -3.97 2.24 20.81
C ARG A 628 -3.15 1.96 22.07
N GLY A 629 -3.81 1.57 23.15
CA GLY A 629 -3.15 1.33 24.43
C GLY A 629 -2.66 2.58 25.17
N LEU A 630 -2.74 3.78 24.55
CA LEU A 630 -2.31 5.05 25.13
C LEU A 630 -3.48 6.00 25.39
N ILE A 631 -4.37 6.14 24.41
CA ILE A 631 -5.48 7.09 24.42
C ILE A 631 -6.77 6.35 24.09
N HIS A 632 -7.80 6.54 24.93
CA HIS A 632 -9.13 6.03 24.61
C HIS A 632 -9.74 6.85 23.47
N LYS A 633 -9.96 6.19 22.32
CA LYS A 633 -10.40 6.83 21.06
C LYS A 633 -9.43 7.96 20.66
N GLU A 634 -9.95 8.99 20.02
CA GLU A 634 -9.22 10.17 19.58
C GLU A 634 -9.55 11.35 20.51
N ARG A 635 -8.56 12.20 20.78
CA ARG A 635 -8.80 13.50 21.42
C ARG A 635 -8.42 14.62 20.45
N ARG A 636 -9.29 15.62 20.33
CA ARG A 636 -9.11 16.77 19.45
C ARG A 636 -9.04 18.05 20.24
N TYR A 637 -8.13 18.92 19.84
CA TYR A 637 -7.86 20.18 20.51
C TYR A 637 -7.79 21.29 19.45
N ARG A 638 -8.65 22.31 19.59
CA ARG A 638 -8.55 23.53 18.80
C ARG A 638 -7.54 24.45 19.45
N LEU A 639 -6.61 24.97 18.65
CA LEU A 639 -5.52 25.81 19.09
C LEU A 639 -5.64 27.19 18.43
N GLY A 640 -5.00 28.18 19.04
CA GLY A 640 -4.91 29.53 18.46
C GLY A 640 -4.06 29.56 17.18
N PRO A 641 -4.14 30.66 16.42
CA PRO A 641 -3.33 30.83 15.21
C PRO A 641 -1.83 30.87 15.54
N VAL A 642 -1.01 30.34 14.64
CA VAL A 642 0.46 30.35 14.75
C VAL A 642 1.01 31.39 13.79
N TRP A 643 1.51 32.50 14.32
CA TRP A 643 2.09 33.59 13.52
C TRP A 643 3.40 33.17 12.82
N PRO A 644 3.76 33.82 11.70
CA PRO A 644 5.03 33.59 11.00
C PRO A 644 6.25 33.62 11.94
N GLY A 645 7.12 32.61 11.84
CA GLY A 645 8.32 32.48 12.66
C GLY A 645 8.08 32.08 14.12
N ASN A 646 6.83 31.94 14.57
CA ASN A 646 6.52 31.47 15.93
C ASN A 646 6.39 29.95 15.98
N THR A 647 6.59 29.40 17.18
CA THR A 647 6.44 27.98 17.47
C THR A 647 5.28 27.76 18.42
N LEU A 648 4.29 26.98 18.00
CA LEU A 648 3.23 26.50 18.88
C LEU A 648 3.74 25.28 19.65
N CYS A 649 3.57 25.28 20.97
CA CYS A 649 3.93 24.16 21.83
C CYS A 649 2.80 23.90 22.83
N THR A 650 2.23 22.69 22.77
CA THR A 650 1.11 22.28 23.62
C THR A 650 1.44 20.98 24.32
N GLN A 651 1.09 20.89 25.61
CA GLN A 651 1.24 19.68 26.40
C GLN A 651 -0.07 18.92 26.54
N PHE A 652 -0.02 17.60 26.42
CA PHE A 652 -1.15 16.70 26.59
C PHE A 652 -0.81 15.66 27.66
N GLN A 653 -1.81 15.29 28.46
CA GLN A 653 -1.67 14.25 29.48
C GLN A 653 -2.70 13.13 29.24
N PHE A 654 -2.22 11.89 29.27
CA PHE A 654 -3.05 10.68 29.14
C PHE A 654 -2.43 9.52 29.93
N VAL A 655 -3.15 8.40 30.05
CA VAL A 655 -2.75 7.27 30.90
C VAL A 655 -2.64 6.00 30.04
N PRO A 656 -1.44 5.43 29.87
CA PRO A 656 -1.25 4.17 29.16
C PRO A 656 -1.94 3.00 29.84
N THR A 657 -2.63 2.16 29.07
CA THR A 657 -3.40 1.00 29.56
C THR A 657 -2.84 -0.35 29.13
N GLU A 658 -2.10 -0.41 28.02
CA GLU A 658 -1.54 -1.66 27.47
C GLU A 658 -0.02 -1.68 27.60
N LEU A 659 0.55 -2.85 27.89
CA LEU A 659 2.00 -3.06 28.02
C LEU A 659 2.67 -3.20 26.65
N GLY A 660 3.99 -3.03 26.62
CA GLY A 660 4.84 -3.21 25.44
C GLY A 660 4.99 -1.94 24.60
N LEU A 661 5.47 -2.12 23.37
CA LEU A 661 5.72 -1.00 22.45
C LEU A 661 4.39 -0.44 21.91
N GLN A 662 4.09 0.80 22.27
CA GLN A 662 2.91 1.53 21.82
C GLN A 662 3.33 2.72 20.96
N ARG A 663 2.47 3.12 20.03
CA ARG A 663 2.73 4.25 19.13
C ARG A 663 1.69 5.35 19.34
N LEU A 664 2.17 6.55 19.65
CA LEU A 664 1.38 7.77 19.63
C LEU A 664 1.43 8.37 18.23
N MET A 665 0.28 8.75 17.73
CA MET A 665 0.09 9.44 16.46
C MET A 665 -0.57 10.80 16.71
N VAL A 666 -0.11 11.82 15.98
CA VAL A 666 -0.58 13.20 16.10
C VAL A 666 -0.90 13.75 14.71
N GLU A 667 -2.11 14.29 14.49
CA GLU A 667 -2.39 15.23 13.39
C GLU A 667 -2.11 16.62 13.86
N MET A 668 -1.78 17.45 12.88
CA MET A 668 -2.26 18.81 12.85
C MET A 668 -2.93 19.13 11.52
N ASP A 669 -4.04 19.86 11.61
CA ASP A 669 -4.72 20.50 10.48
C ASP A 669 -4.72 22.01 10.69
N CYS A 670 -4.63 22.77 9.59
CA CYS A 670 -4.84 24.22 9.56
C CYS A 670 -5.41 24.64 8.19
N ASN A 671 -5.62 25.95 8.02
CA ASN A 671 -6.04 26.54 6.75
C ASN A 671 -5.08 26.28 5.56
N MET A 672 -3.77 26.16 5.83
CA MET A 672 -2.73 25.98 4.80
C MET A 672 -2.36 24.51 4.54
N PHE A 673 -2.38 23.67 5.57
CA PHE A 673 -1.97 22.26 5.50
C PHE A 673 -3.01 21.38 6.17
N GLN A 674 -3.34 20.26 5.51
CA GLN A 674 -4.22 19.22 6.03
C GLN A 674 -3.42 17.93 6.21
N ASN A 675 -3.81 17.09 7.18
CA ASN A 675 -3.19 15.79 7.42
C ASN A 675 -1.68 15.86 7.68
N LEU A 676 -1.19 16.83 8.45
CA LEU A 676 0.20 16.78 8.92
C LEU A 676 0.29 15.71 10.00
N ILE A 677 0.92 14.58 9.71
CA ILE A 677 1.01 13.46 10.64
C ILE A 677 2.44 13.31 11.17
N SER A 678 2.55 13.06 12.47
CA SER A 678 3.79 12.65 13.11
C SER A 678 3.52 11.57 14.14
N HIS A 679 4.54 10.77 14.43
CA HIS A 679 4.43 9.66 15.36
C HIS A 679 5.63 9.59 16.29
N ARG A 680 5.41 8.94 17.44
CA ARG A 680 6.48 8.57 18.35
C ARG A 680 6.10 7.29 19.08
N SER A 681 7.06 6.41 19.32
CA SER A 681 6.84 5.15 20.04
C SER A 681 7.31 5.25 21.49
N VAL A 682 6.57 4.63 22.41
CA VAL A 682 6.87 4.54 23.85
C VAL A 682 6.74 3.08 24.29
N THR A 683 7.65 2.61 25.12
CA THR A 683 7.58 1.28 25.73
C THR A 683 6.88 1.37 27.07
N VAL A 684 5.70 0.76 27.18
CA VAL A 684 4.91 0.76 28.40
C VAL A 684 5.28 -0.46 29.25
N VAL A 685 5.81 -0.21 30.45
CA VAL A 685 6.24 -1.23 31.41
C VAL A 685 5.24 -1.39 32.55
N ALA A 686 5.29 -2.54 33.24
CA ALA A 686 4.52 -2.71 34.45
C ALA A 686 5.01 -1.74 35.53
N PRO A 687 4.12 -1.19 36.37
CA PRO A 687 4.55 -0.35 37.48
C PRO A 687 5.46 -1.17 38.41
N GLU A 688 6.57 -0.58 38.82
CA GLU A 688 7.43 -1.21 39.83
C GLU A 688 6.64 -1.35 41.15
N PRO A 689 6.66 -2.53 41.80
CA PRO A 689 6.03 -2.68 43.10
C PRO A 689 6.71 -1.70 44.07
N SER A 690 5.90 -0.93 44.79
CA SER A 690 6.39 -0.06 45.85
C SER A 690 7.12 -0.94 46.87
N ALA A 691 8.42 -0.68 47.07
CA ALA A 691 9.21 -1.33 48.10
C ALA A 691 8.72 -0.97 49.50
#